data_AF-A0A066WR61-F1
#
_entry.id   AF-A0A066WR61-F1
#
_cell.length_a   1.000
_cell.length_b   1.000
_cell.length_c   1.000
_cell.angle_alpha   90.00
_cell.angle_beta   90.00
_cell.angle_gamma   90.00
#
_symmetry.space_group_name_H-M   'P 1'
#
loop_
_entity.id
_entity.type
_entity.pdbx_description
1 polymer ?
#
loop_
_entity_poly.entity_id
_entity_poly.type
_entity_poly.pdbx_seq_one_letter_code
_entity_poly.pdbx_strand_id
1 'polypeptide(L)'
;MKLSKEEILYKYKANTEFINKFSSLFSIKLLLGRCIIDEKYELNPEFNDLIILTKSGQKIFDTIIKKKISVDKPQNIKLVIFLEFYHHDLFIDIEKININSIEIILDKEIKSKKIRYPWIYGRTLYDKYFKIFSNQSKILSADETTKLLKDTPQGVFQVGKYIVGPIGLLKSENLRFNSPQRNVKLYHCSDSSCTAFHKTLLKTANLFELIQNEVDKLIPKEESSEWNMVYSETIEIKNEYYDFDSLNEINLLIVNAFGKKELMLLMSNIINSSKSFREKLPKNENFVGSANSIVEKLDKAELYQLLLLEKDDVIVEYLEKMISLNEVVIPATEIREVKFLNTSGFYNISHQCNKLGFRSVSNNNLAINRLNKLILDVNSDDSTKQILEWKLRFYEFETLKEKIEAYTRVTDPAKVVKETILSGPLQITKVFEKIYGNFELPNNEESENNLINKVLWKLGFDINIYPNTINDFWNKLEDFKDTVRSVKSLNTFEKDKIRSSSVNLFVALEDILEQSLSFITWFLLSDHFLETKFKYDYETARHFMSKKLEGQVIGSNEPLRFDKNGKNTLFPLTEGFSALVQICDEIMSSSRDEYLRSKEELPSFYDKAQYTSFPFMHKILLLDLKSSNYQSIKENISEISSEFNKNSVLSIRNKLQHKRDDFPSTAEILKACYTIEEVVNKLEINSLWPNVYLFKTLNSDKYRRYNYAFEDYKGRAINLTPTSEFLGSKLIGISDPQIILPNVHIGNSLEVLRFKYNEPSEYLEYWKDYPLKKGKSVIDKIS
;
A
#
# COMPACT_ATOMS: atom_id res chain seq x y z
N MET A 1 -23.28 31.56 31.40
CA MET A 1 -21.86 31.68 31.76
C MET A 1 -21.14 30.58 31.02
N LYS A 2 -20.07 30.92 30.30
CA LYS A 2 -19.21 29.92 29.65
C LYS A 2 -18.63 29.00 30.73
N LEU A 3 -18.70 27.70 30.52
CA LEU A 3 -18.08 26.69 31.38
C LEU A 3 -16.85 26.12 30.69
N SER A 4 -15.74 26.02 31.43
CA SER A 4 -14.55 25.30 30.96
C SER A 4 -14.79 23.79 30.98
N LYS A 5 -13.95 23.05 30.26
CA LYS A 5 -13.96 21.59 30.26
C LYS A 5 -13.86 21.02 31.68
N GLU A 6 -12.96 21.55 32.52
CA GLU A 6 -12.75 21.10 33.89
C GLU A 6 -13.98 21.33 34.76
N GLU A 7 -14.65 22.47 34.60
CA GLU A 7 -15.88 22.79 35.33
C GLU A 7 -17.03 21.85 34.96
N ILE A 8 -17.18 21.55 33.67
CA ILE A 8 -18.19 20.60 33.18
C ILE A 8 -17.88 19.19 33.72
N LEU A 9 -16.65 18.71 33.57
CA LEU A 9 -16.25 17.40 34.07
C LEU A 9 -16.41 17.30 35.58
N TYR A 10 -16.07 18.35 36.34
CA TYR A 10 -16.30 18.39 37.78
C TYR A 10 -17.79 18.28 38.12
N LYS A 11 -18.63 19.05 37.42
CA LYS A 11 -20.09 19.07 37.62
C LYS A 11 -20.73 17.70 37.39
N TYR A 12 -20.26 16.93 36.41
CA TYR A 12 -20.82 15.62 36.05
C TYR A 12 -19.94 14.43 36.44
N LYS A 13 -18.88 14.65 37.24
CA LYS A 13 -17.89 13.62 37.60
C LYS A 13 -18.53 12.37 38.22
N ALA A 14 -19.57 12.56 39.03
CA ALA A 14 -20.30 11.48 39.71
C ALA A 14 -21.39 10.82 38.85
N ASN A 15 -21.70 11.35 37.67
CA ASN A 15 -22.78 10.86 36.80
C ASN A 15 -22.21 10.28 35.50
N THR A 16 -21.61 9.09 35.60
CA THR A 16 -21.04 8.37 34.44
C THR A 16 -22.11 8.02 33.40
N GLU A 17 -23.35 7.79 33.81
CA GLU A 17 -24.46 7.54 32.88
C GLU A 17 -24.73 8.76 31.98
N PHE A 18 -24.77 9.96 32.58
CA PHE A 18 -24.92 11.21 31.83
C PHE A 18 -23.79 11.39 30.82
N ILE A 19 -22.53 11.20 31.22
CA ILE A 19 -21.39 11.31 30.30
C ILE A 19 -21.51 10.32 29.14
N ASN A 20 -21.86 9.05 29.42
CA ASN A 20 -22.03 8.04 28.37
C ASN A 20 -23.18 8.37 27.40
N LYS A 21 -24.32 8.86 27.92
CA LYS A 21 -25.45 9.32 27.09
C LYS A 21 -25.08 10.56 26.28
N PHE A 22 -24.41 11.53 26.90
CA PHE A 22 -23.89 12.73 26.24
C PHE A 22 -22.99 12.36 25.07
N SER A 23 -21.95 11.55 25.30
CA SER A 23 -21.01 11.14 24.24
C SER A 23 -21.69 10.36 23.14
N SER A 24 -22.71 9.56 23.48
CA SER A 24 -23.49 8.82 22.49
C SER A 24 -24.35 9.76 21.62
N LEU A 25 -25.09 10.69 22.22
CA LEU A 25 -25.90 11.67 21.48
C LEU A 25 -25.03 12.63 20.67
N PHE A 26 -23.87 13.02 21.19
CA PHE A 26 -22.91 13.86 20.48
C PHE A 26 -22.32 13.13 19.27
N SER A 27 -22.06 11.83 19.39
CA SER A 27 -21.62 11.00 18.25
C SER A 27 -22.68 10.96 17.15
N ILE A 28 -23.96 10.81 17.53
CA ILE A 28 -25.10 10.86 16.59
C ILE A 28 -25.21 12.24 15.91
N LYS A 29 -25.05 13.33 16.68
CA LYS A 29 -24.98 14.71 16.14
C LYS A 29 -23.92 14.83 15.05
N LEU A 30 -22.70 14.34 15.29
CA LEU A 30 -21.60 14.41 14.33
C LEU A 30 -21.87 13.59 13.06
N LEU A 31 -22.47 12.41 13.20
CA LEU A 31 -22.87 11.58 12.06
C LEU A 31 -23.92 12.30 11.21
N LEU A 32 -24.99 12.79 11.83
CA LEU A 32 -26.08 13.48 11.13
C LEU A 32 -25.63 14.80 10.50
N GLY A 33 -24.81 15.60 11.19
CA GLY A 33 -24.32 16.89 10.68
C GLY A 33 -23.43 16.78 9.44
N ARG A 34 -22.97 15.57 9.10
CA ARG A 34 -22.09 15.32 7.94
C ARG A 34 -22.68 14.33 6.93
N CYS A 35 -23.93 13.92 7.11
CA CYS A 35 -24.62 13.09 6.14
C CYS A 35 -25.04 13.87 4.89
N ILE A 36 -25.48 13.14 3.88
CA ILE A 36 -26.03 13.65 2.63
C ILE A 36 -27.44 13.13 2.49
N ILE A 37 -28.39 14.04 2.34
CA ILE A 37 -29.80 13.77 2.05
C ILE A 37 -30.19 14.38 0.71
N ASP A 38 -31.18 13.78 0.06
CA ASP A 38 -31.76 14.29 -1.19
C ASP A 38 -32.79 15.40 -0.93
N GLU A 39 -33.19 16.11 -1.98
CA GLU A 39 -34.16 17.22 -1.88
C GLU A 39 -35.58 16.76 -1.51
N LYS A 40 -35.87 15.47 -1.68
CA LYS A 40 -37.16 14.85 -1.37
C LYS A 40 -37.18 14.25 0.04
N TYR A 41 -36.10 14.42 0.80
CA TYR A 41 -35.98 13.86 2.13
C TYR A 41 -36.99 14.50 3.07
N GLU A 42 -37.80 13.65 3.69
CA GLU A 42 -38.70 14.04 4.77
C GLU A 42 -38.22 13.41 6.07
N LEU A 43 -38.03 14.24 7.09
CA LEU A 43 -37.68 13.77 8.43
C LEU A 43 -38.77 12.85 8.97
N ASN A 44 -38.38 11.68 9.50
CA ASN A 44 -39.31 10.80 10.19
C ASN A 44 -40.03 11.56 11.32
N PRO A 45 -41.38 11.62 11.32
CA PRO A 45 -42.15 12.34 12.34
C PRO A 45 -41.82 11.91 13.77
N GLU A 46 -41.53 10.62 14.00
CA GLU A 46 -41.17 10.09 15.32
C GLU A 46 -39.90 10.74 15.88
N PHE A 47 -39.00 11.23 15.01
CA PHE A 47 -37.75 11.88 15.42
C PHE A 47 -38.00 13.16 16.22
N ASN A 48 -39.09 13.89 15.92
CA ASN A 48 -39.45 15.12 16.63
C ASN A 48 -39.79 14.89 18.10
N ASP A 49 -40.47 13.79 18.39
CA ASP A 49 -40.97 13.50 19.73
C ASP A 49 -39.85 12.94 20.62
N LEU A 50 -38.81 12.38 20.00
CA LEU A 50 -37.63 11.87 20.69
C LEU A 50 -36.63 12.97 21.09
N ILE A 51 -36.62 14.11 20.40
CA ILE A 51 -35.76 15.26 20.78
C ILE A 51 -36.46 16.08 21.87
N ILE A 52 -35.93 15.96 23.09
CA ILE A 52 -36.38 16.70 24.25
C ILE A 52 -35.44 17.87 24.48
N LEU A 53 -35.99 19.10 24.49
CA LEU A 53 -35.22 20.33 24.64
C LEU A 53 -35.07 20.70 26.13
N THR A 54 -33.93 21.27 26.50
CA THR A 54 -33.77 21.95 27.79
C THR A 54 -34.49 23.30 27.78
N LYS A 55 -34.51 24.01 28.91
CA LYS A 55 -35.00 25.40 28.98
C LYS A 55 -34.31 26.31 27.95
N SER A 56 -33.01 26.11 27.72
CA SER A 56 -32.23 26.89 26.76
C SER A 56 -32.65 26.59 25.32
N GLY A 57 -32.76 25.30 24.96
CA GLY A 57 -33.25 24.89 23.64
C GLY A 57 -34.70 25.30 23.38
N GLN A 58 -35.58 25.18 24.38
CA GLN A 58 -36.99 25.58 24.26
C GLN A 58 -37.15 27.07 23.97
N LYS A 59 -36.31 27.92 24.58
CA LYS A 59 -36.30 29.36 24.29
C LYS A 59 -36.00 29.66 22.82
N ILE A 60 -35.03 28.95 22.24
CA ILE A 60 -34.69 29.09 20.81
C ILE A 60 -35.87 28.62 19.96
N PHE A 61 -36.41 27.44 20.24
CA PHE A 61 -37.56 26.87 19.53
C PHE A 61 -38.77 27.82 19.53
N ASP A 62 -39.20 28.31 20.70
CA ASP A 62 -40.34 29.21 20.83
C ASP A 62 -40.14 30.53 20.08
N THR A 63 -38.90 31.02 20.05
CA THR A 63 -38.57 32.27 19.33
C THR A 63 -38.70 32.08 17.82
N ILE A 64 -38.22 30.96 17.28
CA ILE A 64 -38.32 30.64 15.85
C ILE A 64 -39.78 30.45 15.44
N ILE A 65 -40.56 29.73 16.24
CA ILE A 65 -42.01 29.55 16.01
C ILE A 65 -42.73 30.89 16.01
N LYS A 66 -42.45 31.77 16.99
CA LYS A 66 -43.05 33.13 17.07
C LYS A 66 -42.73 34.00 15.86
N LYS A 67 -41.53 33.87 15.29
CA LYS A 67 -41.13 34.62 14.08
C LYS A 67 -41.89 34.21 12.81
N LYS A 68 -42.71 33.13 12.85
CA LYS A 68 -43.42 32.59 11.68
C LYS A 68 -42.50 32.43 10.46
N ILE A 69 -41.26 32.02 10.69
CA ILE A 69 -40.36 31.66 9.60
C ILE A 69 -41.07 30.56 8.81
N SER A 70 -41.09 30.69 7.48
CA SER A 70 -41.75 29.74 6.56
C SER A 70 -41.05 28.39 6.59
N VAL A 71 -41.20 27.70 7.72
CA VAL A 71 -40.76 26.34 7.95
C VAL A 71 -42.02 25.51 7.86
N ASP A 72 -42.19 24.81 6.74
CA ASP A 72 -43.41 24.04 6.48
C ASP A 72 -43.67 22.95 7.55
N LYS A 73 -42.67 22.61 8.38
CA LYS A 73 -42.76 21.55 9.41
C LYS A 73 -41.95 21.89 10.69
N PRO A 74 -42.59 22.12 11.86
CA PRO A 74 -41.91 22.40 13.15
C PRO A 74 -40.89 21.36 13.61
N GLN A 75 -41.05 20.10 13.20
CA GLN A 75 -40.11 19.01 13.48
C GLN A 75 -38.67 19.29 13.03
N ASN A 76 -38.50 20.06 11.96
CA ASN A 76 -37.19 20.42 11.43
C ASN A 76 -36.43 21.36 12.39
N ILE A 77 -37.15 22.18 13.17
CA ILE A 77 -36.54 23.12 14.11
C ILE A 77 -35.86 22.37 15.25
N LYS A 78 -36.52 21.36 15.83
CA LYS A 78 -35.91 20.55 16.90
C LYS A 78 -34.67 19.82 16.44
N LEU A 79 -34.68 19.26 15.22
CA LEU A 79 -33.51 18.61 14.64
C LEU A 79 -32.34 19.58 14.50
N VAL A 80 -32.58 20.79 13.98
CA VAL A 80 -31.52 21.81 13.85
C VAL A 80 -30.97 22.21 15.22
N ILE A 81 -31.83 22.40 16.23
CA ILE A 81 -31.39 22.65 17.61
C ILE A 81 -30.57 21.48 18.17
N PHE A 82 -30.94 20.23 17.86
CA PHE A 82 -30.16 19.05 18.20
C PHE A 82 -28.79 19.03 17.49
N LEU A 83 -28.74 19.40 16.21
CA LEU A 83 -27.49 19.47 15.44
C LEU A 83 -26.58 20.60 15.90
N GLU A 84 -27.11 21.66 16.51
CA GLU A 84 -26.30 22.67 17.20
C GLU A 84 -25.80 22.15 18.56
N PHE A 85 -26.68 21.48 19.30
CA PHE A 85 -26.45 20.72 20.53
C PHE A 85 -26.20 21.56 21.78
N TYR A 86 -25.39 22.62 21.72
CA TYR A 86 -25.04 23.45 22.89
C TYR A 86 -24.52 24.84 22.51
N HIS A 87 -24.51 25.75 23.48
CA HIS A 87 -23.67 26.97 23.46
C HIS A 87 -23.05 27.20 24.85
N HIS A 88 -23.71 27.96 25.73
CA HIS A 88 -23.32 28.02 27.15
C HIS A 88 -23.84 26.77 27.89
N ASP A 89 -25.11 26.48 27.70
CA ASP A 89 -25.80 25.28 28.19
C ASP A 89 -26.08 24.31 27.04
N LEU A 90 -26.38 23.05 27.38
CA LEU A 90 -26.93 22.08 26.43
C LEU A 90 -28.33 22.50 26.00
N PHE A 91 -28.63 22.38 24.71
CA PHE A 91 -29.97 22.66 24.17
C PHE A 91 -30.92 21.47 24.28
N ILE A 92 -30.37 20.27 24.50
CA ILE A 92 -31.10 19.02 24.59
C ILE A 92 -30.97 18.39 25.98
N ASP A 93 -32.04 17.76 26.44
CA ASP A 93 -32.11 17.09 27.74
C ASP A 93 -31.56 15.66 27.62
N ILE A 94 -30.27 15.50 27.90
CA ILE A 94 -29.52 14.24 27.75
C ILE A 94 -30.13 13.09 28.55
N GLU A 95 -30.72 13.36 29.73
CA GLU A 95 -31.21 12.32 30.62
C GLU A 95 -32.54 11.73 30.14
N LYS A 96 -33.40 12.58 29.56
CA LYS A 96 -34.76 12.19 29.13
C LYS A 96 -34.82 11.61 27.73
N ILE A 97 -33.84 11.88 26.88
CA ILE A 97 -33.85 11.39 25.48
C ILE A 97 -33.69 9.87 25.45
N ASN A 98 -34.61 9.19 24.77
CA ASN A 98 -34.50 7.75 24.50
C ASN A 98 -33.59 7.50 23.30
N ILE A 99 -32.32 7.23 23.58
CA ILE A 99 -31.30 7.00 22.56
C ILE A 99 -31.57 5.76 21.70
N ASN A 100 -32.12 4.69 22.27
CA ASN A 100 -32.37 3.44 21.54
C ASN A 100 -33.42 3.66 20.43
N SER A 101 -34.43 4.50 20.67
CA SER A 101 -35.42 4.85 19.65
C SER A 101 -34.80 5.66 18.51
N ILE A 102 -33.89 6.59 18.82
CA ILE A 102 -33.15 7.35 17.80
C ILE A 102 -32.29 6.40 16.95
N GLU A 103 -31.57 5.47 17.60
CA GLU A 103 -30.76 4.47 16.91
C GLU A 103 -31.57 3.61 15.91
N ILE A 104 -32.76 3.15 16.31
CA ILE A 104 -33.65 2.34 15.45
C ILE A 104 -34.08 3.13 14.21
N ILE A 105 -34.43 4.41 14.37
CA ILE A 105 -34.82 5.27 13.24
C ILE A 105 -33.63 5.47 12.29
N LEU A 106 -32.46 5.79 12.84
CA LEU A 106 -31.25 6.02 12.04
C LEU A 106 -30.82 4.76 11.29
N ASP A 107 -30.85 3.59 11.93
CA ASP A 107 -30.55 2.30 11.29
C ASP A 107 -31.42 2.09 10.03
N LYS A 108 -32.73 2.33 10.14
CA LYS A 108 -33.69 2.20 9.04
C LYS A 108 -33.44 3.23 7.92
N GLU A 109 -33.17 4.48 8.26
CA GLU A 109 -32.93 5.54 7.27
C GLU A 109 -31.59 5.37 6.53
N ILE A 110 -30.57 4.85 7.22
CA ILE A 110 -29.28 4.51 6.60
C ILE A 110 -29.42 3.31 5.67
N LYS A 111 -30.06 2.21 6.12
CA LYS A 111 -30.31 1.01 5.29
C LYS A 111 -31.11 1.31 4.03
N SER A 112 -32.12 2.19 4.15
CA SER A 112 -32.94 2.63 3.02
C SER A 112 -32.27 3.69 2.14
N LYS A 113 -31.02 4.10 2.45
CA LYS A 113 -30.25 5.14 1.75
C LYS A 113 -30.93 6.51 1.69
N LYS A 114 -31.86 6.79 2.61
CA LYS A 114 -32.41 8.15 2.82
C LYS A 114 -31.34 9.06 3.42
N ILE A 115 -30.55 8.51 4.35
CA ILE A 115 -29.33 9.13 4.87
C ILE A 115 -28.14 8.45 4.20
N ARG A 116 -27.31 9.24 3.50
CA ARG A 116 -26.16 8.74 2.76
C ARG A 116 -24.86 9.28 3.31
N TYR A 117 -23.83 8.46 3.24
CA TYR A 117 -22.45 8.86 3.47
C TYR A 117 -21.62 8.55 2.23
N PRO A 118 -20.72 9.46 1.79
CA PRO A 118 -19.90 9.21 0.62
C PRO A 118 -18.86 8.12 0.92
N TRP A 119 -18.72 7.14 0.03
CA TRP A 119 -17.62 6.19 0.08
C TRP A 119 -16.32 6.88 -0.37
N ILE A 120 -15.54 7.39 0.59
CA ILE A 120 -14.32 8.16 0.33
C ILE A 120 -13.05 7.30 0.25
N TYR A 121 -13.19 5.98 0.38
CA TYR A 121 -12.07 5.05 0.40
C TYR A 121 -11.72 4.56 -1.01
N GLY A 122 -10.43 4.40 -1.26
CA GLY A 122 -9.89 3.99 -2.54
C GLY A 122 -10.19 5.02 -3.64
N ARG A 123 -10.21 4.56 -4.89
CA ARG A 123 -10.38 5.42 -6.07
C ARG A 123 -11.79 5.40 -6.65
N THR A 124 -12.72 4.63 -6.10
CA THR A 124 -14.06 4.41 -6.68
C THR A 124 -14.80 5.72 -6.94
N LEU A 125 -14.86 6.59 -5.93
CA LEU A 125 -15.56 7.88 -6.04
C LEU A 125 -14.78 8.88 -6.92
N TYR A 126 -13.44 8.83 -6.86
CA TYR A 126 -12.52 9.62 -7.68
C TYR A 126 -12.71 9.34 -9.18
N ASP A 127 -12.59 8.07 -9.59
CA ASP A 127 -12.71 7.67 -10.99
C ASP A 127 -14.11 7.98 -11.53
N LYS A 128 -15.13 7.82 -10.69
CA LYS A 128 -16.50 8.15 -11.06
C LYS A 128 -16.71 9.65 -11.26
N TYR A 129 -16.17 10.48 -10.36
CA TYR A 129 -16.18 11.93 -10.53
C TYR A 129 -15.52 12.33 -11.85
N PHE A 130 -14.34 11.74 -12.13
CA PHE A 130 -13.59 11.98 -13.36
C PHE A 130 -14.38 11.64 -14.62
N LYS A 131 -15.16 10.55 -14.60
CA LYS A 131 -16.01 10.09 -15.72
C LYS A 131 -17.27 10.94 -15.93
N ILE A 132 -17.93 11.37 -14.85
CA ILE A 132 -19.26 12.02 -14.93
C ILE A 132 -19.15 13.52 -15.22
N PHE A 133 -18.22 14.22 -14.60
CA PHE A 133 -18.11 15.67 -14.70
C PHE A 133 -16.99 16.02 -15.65
N SER A 134 -17.26 16.80 -16.70
CA SER A 134 -16.23 17.29 -17.64
C SER A 134 -15.36 18.37 -17.03
N ASN A 135 -15.95 19.25 -16.22
CA ASN A 135 -15.27 20.32 -15.50
C ASN A 135 -14.96 19.91 -14.06
N GLN A 136 -13.82 20.37 -13.56
CA GLN A 136 -13.42 20.16 -12.17
C GLN A 136 -13.91 21.34 -11.33
N SER A 137 -14.76 21.06 -10.33
CA SER A 137 -15.36 22.06 -9.45
C SER A 137 -14.98 21.81 -8.00
N LYS A 138 -14.78 22.90 -7.23
CA LYS A 138 -14.55 22.85 -5.78
C LYS A 138 -15.82 22.52 -5.00
N ILE A 139 -17.00 22.68 -5.60
CA ILE A 139 -18.30 22.50 -4.94
C ILE A 139 -19.25 21.81 -5.92
N LEU A 140 -19.94 20.77 -5.47
CA LEU A 140 -21.07 20.17 -6.18
C LEU A 140 -22.39 20.60 -5.55
N SER A 141 -23.42 20.83 -6.36
CA SER A 141 -24.79 21.02 -5.88
C SER A 141 -25.35 19.74 -5.25
N ALA A 142 -26.54 19.81 -4.63
CA ALA A 142 -27.20 18.63 -4.05
C ALA A 142 -27.55 17.58 -5.13
N ASP A 143 -28.01 18.03 -6.30
CA ASP A 143 -28.30 17.17 -7.45
C ASP A 143 -27.04 16.52 -8.02
N GLU A 144 -25.97 17.30 -8.22
CA GLU A 144 -24.69 16.78 -8.70
C GLU A 144 -24.08 15.79 -7.70
N THR A 145 -24.20 16.07 -6.41
CA THR A 145 -23.79 15.15 -5.33
C THR A 145 -24.60 13.86 -5.39
N THR A 146 -25.92 13.94 -5.52
CA THR A 146 -26.80 12.77 -5.63
C THR A 146 -26.46 11.92 -6.86
N LYS A 147 -26.22 12.59 -8.01
CA LYS A 147 -25.76 11.95 -9.25
C LYS A 147 -24.42 11.25 -9.07
N LEU A 148 -23.46 11.90 -8.41
CA LEU A 148 -22.14 11.30 -8.12
C LEU A 148 -22.28 10.07 -7.22
N LEU A 149 -23.12 10.12 -6.20
CA LEU A 149 -23.27 9.02 -5.23
C LEU A 149 -24.18 7.89 -5.71
N LYS A 150 -25.08 8.11 -6.67
CA LYS A 150 -25.99 7.06 -7.19
C LYS A 150 -25.21 5.81 -7.62
N ASP A 151 -25.47 4.61 -7.13
CA ASP A 151 -24.70 3.39 -7.47
C ASP A 151 -23.25 3.35 -6.94
N THR A 152 -22.86 4.25 -6.02
CA THR A 152 -21.65 4.02 -5.20
C THR A 152 -22.00 3.26 -3.93
N PRO A 153 -21.06 2.51 -3.34
CA PRO A 153 -21.23 1.96 -1.99
C PRO A 153 -21.60 3.05 -0.99
N GLN A 154 -22.30 2.66 0.07
CA GLN A 154 -22.53 3.53 1.22
C GLN A 154 -21.20 3.69 1.97
N GLY A 155 -20.82 4.93 2.29
CA GLY A 155 -19.65 5.21 3.11
C GLY A 155 -19.76 4.60 4.51
N VAL A 156 -18.66 4.05 5.00
CA VAL A 156 -18.56 3.42 6.32
C VAL A 156 -17.77 4.33 7.24
N PHE A 157 -18.30 4.66 8.40
CA PHE A 157 -17.65 5.58 9.33
C PHE A 157 -17.91 5.15 10.76
N GLN A 158 -17.02 5.55 11.68
CA GLN A 158 -17.19 5.27 13.10
C GLN A 158 -16.97 6.53 13.92
N VAL A 159 -17.93 6.86 14.77
CA VAL A 159 -17.85 7.99 15.70
C VAL A 159 -18.20 7.50 17.09
N GLY A 160 -17.20 7.46 17.97
CA GLY A 160 -17.30 6.79 19.27
C GLY A 160 -17.62 5.31 19.07
N LYS A 161 -18.69 4.85 19.71
CA LYS A 161 -19.17 3.45 19.61
C LYS A 161 -20.01 3.17 18.36
N TYR A 162 -20.47 4.19 17.63
CA TYR A 162 -21.40 4.01 16.51
C TYR A 162 -20.68 3.83 15.19
N ILE A 163 -21.00 2.75 14.49
CA ILE A 163 -20.54 2.48 13.14
C ILE A 163 -21.71 2.61 12.19
N VAL A 164 -21.60 3.50 11.20
CA VAL A 164 -22.57 3.65 10.11
C VAL A 164 -22.04 3.01 8.83
N GLY A 165 -22.92 2.48 7.99
CA GLY A 165 -22.52 1.86 6.72
C GLY A 165 -23.69 1.17 6.01
N PRO A 166 -23.42 0.32 5.00
CA PRO A 166 -24.47 -0.39 4.24
C PRO A 166 -25.36 -1.29 5.09
N ILE A 167 -24.85 -1.84 6.21
CA ILE A 167 -25.58 -2.70 7.15
C ILE A 167 -26.41 -1.85 8.15
N GLY A 168 -26.42 -0.52 8.01
CA GLY A 168 -27.13 0.39 8.90
C GLY A 168 -26.25 0.92 10.02
N LEU A 169 -26.81 0.96 11.24
CA LEU A 169 -26.14 1.46 12.44
C LEU A 169 -25.76 0.28 13.36
N LEU A 170 -24.47 0.09 13.59
CA LEU A 170 -23.93 -0.92 14.50
C LEU A 170 -23.24 -0.27 15.70
N LYS A 171 -23.01 -1.05 16.76
CA LYS A 171 -22.30 -0.64 17.97
C LYS A 171 -21.02 -1.46 18.13
N SER A 172 -19.91 -0.77 18.32
CA SER A 172 -18.62 -1.35 18.70
C SER A 172 -18.32 -1.05 20.16
N GLU A 173 -17.64 -1.98 20.83
CA GLU A 173 -17.09 -1.78 22.17
C GLU A 173 -15.85 -0.87 22.14
N ASN A 174 -15.15 -0.86 21.00
CA ASN A 174 -13.99 -0.01 20.76
C ASN A 174 -14.44 1.35 20.25
N LEU A 175 -13.91 2.42 20.83
CA LEU A 175 -14.20 3.79 20.43
C LEU A 175 -13.22 4.19 19.32
N ARG A 176 -13.71 4.81 18.25
CA ARG A 176 -12.88 5.40 17.19
C ARG A 176 -13.44 6.73 16.73
N PHE A 177 -12.58 7.57 16.17
CA PHE A 177 -12.97 8.81 15.53
C PHE A 177 -12.62 8.82 14.04
N ASN A 178 -13.38 8.06 13.26
CA ASN A 178 -13.36 8.06 11.80
C ASN A 178 -14.67 8.68 11.29
N SER A 179 -14.76 10.01 11.33
CA SER A 179 -16.00 10.75 11.05
C SER A 179 -16.28 10.94 9.55
N PRO A 180 -17.56 10.93 9.11
CA PRO A 180 -17.91 11.21 7.72
C PRO A 180 -17.37 12.54 7.22
N GLN A 181 -17.02 12.61 5.93
CA GLN A 181 -16.49 13.83 5.30
C GLN A 181 -17.30 14.21 4.06
N ARG A 182 -17.71 15.47 3.98
CA ARG A 182 -18.31 16.06 2.77
C ARG A 182 -17.30 16.75 1.86
N ASN A 183 -16.12 17.09 2.39
CA ASN A 183 -15.05 17.71 1.62
C ASN A 183 -14.07 16.63 1.13
N VAL A 184 -14.35 16.05 -0.03
CA VAL A 184 -13.71 14.82 -0.51
C VAL A 184 -12.65 15.14 -1.55
N LYS A 185 -11.50 14.47 -1.51
CA LYS A 185 -10.47 14.59 -2.54
C LYS A 185 -10.93 13.86 -3.82
N LEU A 186 -11.24 14.58 -4.90
CA LEU A 186 -11.89 14.00 -6.09
C LEU A 186 -11.17 14.23 -7.43
N TYR A 187 -10.18 15.13 -7.50
CA TYR A 187 -9.46 15.35 -8.74
C TYR A 187 -8.04 15.90 -8.56
N HIS A 188 -7.18 15.59 -9.53
CA HIS A 188 -5.94 16.32 -9.79
C HIS A 188 -6.18 17.24 -10.99
N CYS A 189 -5.67 18.48 -10.94
CA CYS A 189 -5.92 19.41 -12.03
C CYS A 189 -5.10 19.05 -13.29
N SER A 190 -5.50 19.63 -14.42
CA SER A 190 -4.86 19.45 -15.73
C SER A 190 -3.46 20.07 -15.80
N ASP A 191 -3.08 20.90 -14.83
CA ASP A 191 -1.74 21.45 -14.72
C ASP A 191 -0.72 20.33 -14.43
N SER A 192 0.25 20.20 -15.33
CA SER A 192 1.34 19.23 -15.19
C SER A 192 2.23 19.51 -13.99
N SER A 193 2.34 20.79 -13.58
CA SER A 193 3.14 21.21 -12.42
C SER A 193 2.43 21.02 -11.09
N CYS A 194 1.09 20.96 -11.10
CA CYS A 194 0.32 20.70 -9.89
C CYS A 194 0.35 19.21 -9.53
N THR A 195 0.81 18.94 -8.30
CA THR A 195 0.79 17.62 -7.66
C THR A 195 -0.31 17.51 -6.60
N ALA A 196 -1.05 18.59 -6.34
CA ALA A 196 -2.05 18.64 -5.29
C ALA A 196 -3.28 17.79 -5.63
N PHE A 197 -3.79 17.09 -4.62
CA PHE A 197 -5.06 16.39 -4.68
C PHE A 197 -6.17 17.30 -4.14
N HIS A 198 -6.98 17.84 -5.04
CA HIS A 198 -7.95 18.88 -4.70
C HIS A 198 -9.22 18.31 -4.06
N LYS A 199 -9.72 19.05 -3.06
CA LYS A 199 -10.95 18.73 -2.35
C LYS A 199 -12.17 19.36 -3.04
N THR A 200 -13.27 18.64 -3.03
CA THR A 200 -14.58 19.04 -3.54
C THR A 200 -15.60 18.91 -2.42
N LEU A 201 -16.33 19.98 -2.13
CA LEU A 201 -17.43 19.98 -1.18
C LEU A 201 -18.68 19.37 -1.82
N LEU A 202 -19.15 18.27 -1.26
CA LEU A 202 -20.42 17.62 -1.58
C LEU A 202 -21.54 18.30 -0.78
N LYS A 203 -22.37 19.10 -1.45
CA LYS A 203 -23.53 19.72 -0.78
C LYS A 203 -24.64 18.69 -0.55
N THR A 204 -25.28 18.82 0.60
CA THR A 204 -26.53 18.12 0.92
C THR A 204 -27.72 18.99 0.52
N ALA A 205 -28.92 18.40 0.40
CA ALA A 205 -30.12 19.18 0.16
C ALA A 205 -30.34 20.26 1.23
N ASN A 206 -30.85 21.40 0.80
CA ASN A 206 -30.85 22.63 1.58
C ASN A 206 -32.05 22.78 2.53
N LEU A 207 -32.65 21.67 2.94
CA LEU A 207 -33.92 21.61 3.69
C LEU A 207 -33.88 22.38 5.02
N PHE A 208 -32.69 22.56 5.61
CA PHE A 208 -32.53 23.10 6.97
C PHE A 208 -31.77 24.43 7.06
N GLU A 209 -31.20 24.96 5.97
CA GLU A 209 -30.30 26.14 6.03
C GLU A 209 -31.01 27.40 6.52
N LEU A 210 -32.26 27.65 6.10
CA LEU A 210 -33.03 28.79 6.58
C LEU A 210 -33.26 28.73 8.10
N ILE A 211 -33.51 27.53 8.63
CA ILE A 211 -33.69 27.32 10.07
C ILE A 211 -32.36 27.48 10.80
N GLN A 212 -31.28 26.88 10.28
CA GLN A 212 -29.95 26.99 10.85
C GLN A 212 -29.51 28.45 10.95
N ASN A 213 -29.66 29.23 9.87
CA ASN A 213 -29.34 30.66 9.87
C ASN A 213 -30.11 31.46 10.93
N GLU A 214 -31.34 31.06 11.24
CA GLU A 214 -32.15 31.71 12.29
C GLU A 214 -31.77 31.23 13.69
N VAL A 215 -31.42 29.95 13.86
CA VAL A 215 -30.83 29.43 15.10
C VAL A 215 -29.53 30.16 15.40
N ASP A 216 -28.62 30.26 14.43
CA ASP A 216 -27.32 30.91 14.56
C ASP A 216 -27.44 32.38 15.00
N LYS A 217 -28.46 33.10 14.50
CA LYS A 217 -28.75 34.50 14.92
C LYS A 217 -29.22 34.61 16.37
N LEU A 218 -29.78 33.54 16.94
CA LEU A 218 -30.29 33.50 18.32
C LEU A 218 -29.23 33.01 19.31
N ILE A 219 -28.16 32.39 18.83
CA ILE A 219 -27.01 31.99 19.63
C ILE A 219 -26.20 33.26 19.96
N PRO A 220 -25.80 33.45 21.23
CA PRO A 220 -24.93 34.56 21.60
C PRO A 220 -23.63 34.57 20.78
N LYS A 221 -23.11 35.76 20.47
CA LYS A 221 -21.82 35.93 19.77
C LYS A 221 -20.60 35.68 20.65
N GLU A 222 -20.81 35.48 21.95
CA GLU A 222 -19.77 35.14 22.92
C GLU A 222 -19.21 33.73 22.64
N GLU A 223 -18.08 33.40 23.26
CA GLU A 223 -17.54 32.05 23.14
C GLU A 223 -18.42 31.01 23.84
N SER A 224 -18.66 29.87 23.18
CA SER A 224 -19.39 28.73 23.74
C SER A 224 -18.60 28.03 24.85
N SER A 225 -19.30 27.32 25.73
CA SER A 225 -18.72 26.36 26.69
C SER A 225 -17.99 25.21 25.96
N GLU A 226 -17.05 24.56 26.65
CA GLU A 226 -16.12 23.59 26.05
C GLU A 226 -16.66 22.15 25.99
N TRP A 227 -17.96 21.97 25.70
CA TRP A 227 -18.60 20.66 25.64
C TRP A 227 -17.99 19.72 24.57
N ASN A 228 -17.49 20.27 23.46
CA ASN A 228 -16.73 19.50 22.47
C ASN A 228 -15.44 18.91 23.05
N MET A 229 -14.75 19.64 23.94
CA MET A 229 -13.52 19.16 24.58
C MET A 229 -13.82 18.04 25.57
N VAL A 230 -14.98 18.12 26.26
CA VAL A 230 -15.50 17.02 27.08
C VAL A 230 -15.76 15.78 26.23
N TYR A 231 -16.37 15.96 25.05
CA TYR A 231 -16.58 14.85 24.12
C TYR A 231 -15.24 14.23 23.68
N SER A 232 -14.29 15.03 23.20
CA SER A 232 -12.96 14.55 22.82
C SER A 232 -12.31 13.75 23.95
N GLU A 233 -12.34 14.22 25.20
CA GLU A 233 -11.76 13.50 26.35
C GLU A 233 -12.47 12.17 26.67
N THR A 234 -13.73 11.99 26.24
CA THR A 234 -14.48 10.73 26.44
C THR A 234 -14.27 9.70 25.33
N ILE A 235 -13.84 10.12 24.14
CA ILE A 235 -13.68 9.23 22.97
C ILE A 235 -12.23 9.07 22.51
N GLU A 236 -11.37 10.05 22.75
CA GLU A 236 -9.94 9.99 22.46
C GLU A 236 -9.23 9.24 23.59
N ILE A 237 -8.33 8.34 23.23
CA ILE A 237 -7.45 7.71 24.21
C ILE A 237 -6.56 8.81 24.80
N LYS A 238 -6.42 8.85 26.13
CA LYS A 238 -5.61 9.88 26.79
C LYS A 238 -4.20 9.92 26.19
N ASN A 239 -3.78 11.10 25.71
CA ASN A 239 -2.49 11.37 25.04
C ASN A 239 -2.32 10.82 23.62
N GLU A 240 -3.39 10.41 22.94
CA GLU A 240 -3.36 9.94 21.55
C GLU A 240 -2.68 10.91 20.58
N TYR A 241 -2.84 12.23 20.76
CA TYR A 241 -2.14 13.24 19.95
C TYR A 241 -0.61 13.12 20.02
N TYR A 242 -0.07 12.65 21.14
CA TYR A 242 1.36 12.44 21.38
C TYR A 242 1.76 10.96 21.33
N ASP A 243 0.83 10.07 20.97
CA ASP A 243 1.11 8.65 20.87
C ASP A 243 1.76 8.34 19.53
N PHE A 244 3.03 7.95 19.57
CA PHE A 244 3.76 7.56 18.37
C PHE A 244 3.49 6.10 17.96
N ASP A 245 2.81 5.31 18.78
CA ASP A 245 2.39 3.94 18.49
C ASP A 245 0.88 3.85 18.19
N SER A 246 0.23 5.00 17.99
CA SER A 246 -1.19 5.09 17.67
C SER A 246 -1.57 4.22 16.47
N LEU A 247 -2.60 3.37 16.63
CA LEU A 247 -3.11 2.47 15.61
C LEU A 247 -4.27 3.05 14.79
N ASN A 248 -4.61 4.32 14.99
CA ASN A 248 -5.87 4.91 14.52
C ASN A 248 -6.09 4.89 13.00
N GLU A 249 -5.00 4.85 12.23
CA GLU A 249 -5.10 4.83 10.76
C GLU A 249 -5.03 3.41 10.17
N ILE A 250 -4.87 2.36 10.99
CA ILE A 250 -4.81 0.97 10.49
C ILE A 250 -6.09 0.60 9.74
N ASN A 251 -7.25 0.97 10.27
CA ASN A 251 -8.52 0.72 9.60
C ASN A 251 -8.61 1.43 8.23
N LEU A 252 -7.99 2.61 8.08
CA LEU A 252 -7.89 3.33 6.81
C LEU A 252 -6.93 2.62 5.86
N LEU A 253 -5.80 2.11 6.35
CA LEU A 253 -4.90 1.29 5.56
C LEU A 253 -5.60 0.04 5.04
N ILE A 254 -6.29 -0.70 5.92
CA ILE A 254 -6.99 -1.95 5.57
C ILE A 254 -7.96 -1.75 4.40
N VAL A 255 -8.85 -0.75 4.49
CA VAL A 255 -9.86 -0.54 3.44
C VAL A 255 -9.27 -0.05 2.11
N ASN A 256 -8.14 0.66 2.13
CA ASN A 256 -7.51 1.23 0.94
C ASN A 256 -6.45 0.33 0.29
N ALA A 257 -5.79 -0.52 1.08
CA ALA A 257 -4.67 -1.35 0.63
C ALA A 257 -5.06 -2.79 0.31
N PHE A 258 -6.14 -3.31 0.90
CA PHE A 258 -6.50 -4.72 0.75
C PHE A 258 -7.73 -4.90 -0.15
N GLY A 259 -7.64 -5.91 -1.00
CA GLY A 259 -8.66 -6.33 -1.95
C GLY A 259 -9.90 -6.91 -1.29
N LYS A 260 -11.00 -7.08 -2.05
CA LYS A 260 -12.21 -7.71 -1.51
C LYS A 260 -11.92 -9.13 -1.03
N LYS A 261 -11.15 -9.89 -1.81
CA LYS A 261 -10.81 -11.30 -1.52
C LYS A 261 -10.02 -11.43 -0.22
N GLU A 262 -9.01 -10.58 -0.03
CA GLU A 262 -8.21 -10.55 1.20
C GLU A 262 -9.07 -10.19 2.42
N LEU A 263 -9.98 -9.21 2.30
CA LEU A 263 -10.89 -8.87 3.40
C LEU A 263 -11.92 -9.96 3.71
N MET A 264 -12.38 -10.71 2.71
CA MET A 264 -13.23 -11.89 2.92
C MET A 264 -12.50 -12.97 3.72
N LEU A 265 -11.26 -13.28 3.35
CA LEU A 265 -10.43 -14.26 4.06
C LEU A 265 -10.17 -13.83 5.51
N LEU A 266 -9.84 -12.55 5.72
CA LEU A 266 -9.65 -11.97 7.05
C LEU A 266 -10.91 -12.10 7.90
N MET A 267 -12.06 -11.69 7.36
CA MET A 267 -13.35 -11.79 8.06
C MET A 267 -13.70 -13.24 8.38
N SER A 268 -13.49 -14.17 7.44
CA SER A 268 -13.73 -15.61 7.68
C SER A 268 -12.87 -16.14 8.82
N ASN A 269 -11.59 -15.79 8.86
CA ASN A 269 -10.66 -16.19 9.92
C ASN A 269 -11.08 -15.65 11.29
N ILE A 270 -11.50 -14.37 11.36
CA ILE A 270 -11.99 -13.76 12.61
C ILE A 270 -13.28 -14.45 13.09
N ILE A 271 -14.26 -14.68 12.21
CA ILE A 271 -15.53 -15.35 12.57
C ILE A 271 -15.30 -16.78 13.06
N ASN A 272 -14.37 -17.52 12.44
CA ASN A 272 -14.08 -18.90 12.82
C ASN A 272 -13.33 -18.99 14.15
N SER A 273 -12.43 -18.04 14.41
CA SER A 273 -11.52 -18.09 15.56
C SER A 273 -12.13 -17.45 16.81
N SER A 274 -13.11 -16.57 16.67
CA SER A 274 -13.71 -15.82 17.78
C SER A 274 -15.22 -16.02 17.89
N LYS A 275 -15.64 -16.83 18.89
CA LYS A 275 -17.06 -16.99 19.23
C LYS A 275 -17.69 -15.66 19.66
N SER A 276 -16.96 -14.84 20.42
CA SER A 276 -17.44 -13.53 20.87
C SER A 276 -17.65 -12.56 19.70
N PHE A 277 -16.78 -12.58 18.68
CA PHE A 277 -16.99 -11.78 17.48
C PHE A 277 -18.27 -12.20 16.74
N ARG A 278 -18.51 -13.51 16.65
CA ARG A 278 -19.72 -14.05 16.01
C ARG A 278 -21.02 -13.58 16.69
N GLU A 279 -20.99 -13.39 18.00
CA GLU A 279 -22.12 -12.84 18.78
C GLU A 279 -22.37 -11.34 18.52
N LYS A 280 -21.35 -10.60 18.02
CA LYS A 280 -21.46 -9.18 17.62
C LYS A 280 -22.09 -9.00 16.24
N LEU A 281 -22.20 -10.05 15.42
CA LEU A 281 -22.80 -9.97 14.10
C LEU A 281 -24.31 -9.67 14.17
N PRO A 282 -24.89 -8.99 13.16
CA PRO A 282 -26.32 -8.73 13.14
C PRO A 282 -27.16 -10.02 13.13
N LYS A 283 -28.27 -10.05 13.87
CA LYS A 283 -29.10 -11.26 14.08
C LYS A 283 -30.07 -11.57 12.93
N ASN A 284 -29.69 -11.34 11.68
CA ASN A 284 -30.53 -11.64 10.52
C ASN A 284 -30.02 -12.87 9.74
N GLU A 285 -30.83 -13.39 8.83
CA GLU A 285 -30.53 -14.62 8.06
C GLU A 285 -29.25 -14.53 7.21
N ASN A 286 -28.78 -13.31 6.88
CA ASN A 286 -27.56 -13.13 6.10
C ASN A 286 -26.29 -13.47 6.88
N PHE A 287 -26.34 -13.48 8.21
CA PHE A 287 -25.21 -13.76 9.11
C PHE A 287 -25.30 -15.14 9.77
N VAL A 288 -26.13 -16.04 9.24
CA VAL A 288 -26.26 -17.44 9.67
C VAL A 288 -25.53 -18.36 8.70
N GLY A 289 -24.84 -19.38 9.22
CA GLY A 289 -24.14 -20.39 8.40
C GLY A 289 -22.64 -20.50 8.71
N SER A 290 -21.86 -21.06 7.80
CA SER A 290 -20.40 -21.07 7.91
C SER A 290 -19.82 -19.67 7.66
N ALA A 291 -18.62 -19.37 8.18
CA ALA A 291 -17.99 -18.08 7.95
C ALA A 291 -17.87 -17.74 6.45
N ASN A 292 -17.48 -18.72 5.63
CA ASN A 292 -17.40 -18.56 4.17
C ASN A 292 -18.76 -18.19 3.55
N SER A 293 -19.83 -18.87 3.95
CA SER A 293 -21.18 -18.57 3.44
C SER A 293 -21.69 -17.18 3.83
N ILE A 294 -21.20 -16.63 4.94
CA ILE A 294 -21.51 -15.28 5.39
C ILE A 294 -20.73 -14.28 4.52
N VAL A 295 -19.41 -14.42 4.41
CA VAL A 295 -18.57 -13.41 3.73
C VAL A 295 -18.76 -13.37 2.21
N GLU A 296 -19.15 -14.48 1.57
CA GLU A 296 -19.39 -14.55 0.12
C GLU A 296 -20.52 -13.62 -0.35
N LYS A 297 -21.51 -13.38 0.53
CA LYS A 297 -22.66 -12.53 0.25
C LYS A 297 -22.35 -11.04 0.38
N LEU A 298 -21.25 -10.69 1.03
CA LEU A 298 -20.94 -9.31 1.42
C LEU A 298 -20.12 -8.59 0.35
N ASP A 299 -20.36 -7.30 0.21
CA ASP A 299 -19.49 -6.40 -0.54
C ASP A 299 -18.32 -5.87 0.31
N LYS A 300 -17.41 -5.10 -0.31
CA LYS A 300 -16.23 -4.57 0.38
C LYS A 300 -16.59 -3.59 1.51
N ALA A 301 -17.65 -2.80 1.34
CA ALA A 301 -18.09 -1.85 2.35
C ALA A 301 -18.74 -2.56 3.54
N GLU A 302 -19.54 -3.60 3.30
CA GLU A 302 -20.13 -4.45 4.34
C GLU A 302 -19.04 -5.18 5.14
N LEU A 303 -18.05 -5.78 4.47
CA LEU A 303 -16.90 -6.40 5.13
C LEU A 303 -16.16 -5.39 6.02
N TYR A 304 -15.86 -4.20 5.49
CA TYR A 304 -15.18 -3.16 6.26
C TYR A 304 -16.01 -2.69 7.47
N GLN A 305 -17.33 -2.52 7.31
CA GLN A 305 -18.20 -2.15 8.42
C GLN A 305 -18.16 -3.17 9.56
N LEU A 306 -18.15 -4.46 9.25
CA LEU A 306 -18.08 -5.53 10.25
C LEU A 306 -16.70 -5.63 10.89
N LEU A 307 -15.62 -5.38 10.14
CA LEU A 307 -14.26 -5.38 10.71
C LEU A 307 -14.13 -4.36 11.85
N LEU A 308 -14.81 -3.22 11.75
CA LEU A 308 -14.78 -2.19 12.80
C LEU A 308 -15.40 -2.64 14.15
N LEU A 309 -16.13 -3.77 14.20
CA LEU A 309 -16.62 -4.36 15.45
C LEU A 309 -15.50 -4.98 16.30
N GLU A 310 -14.36 -5.31 15.69
CA GLU A 310 -13.19 -5.87 16.36
C GLU A 310 -12.16 -4.78 16.69
N LYS A 311 -11.19 -5.09 17.56
CA LYS A 311 -10.07 -4.20 17.89
C LYS A 311 -9.02 -4.15 16.78
N ASP A 312 -8.34 -3.02 16.63
CA ASP A 312 -7.34 -2.82 15.56
C ASP A 312 -6.12 -3.74 15.73
N ASP A 313 -5.66 -3.99 16.96
CA ASP A 313 -4.55 -4.90 17.27
C ASP A 313 -4.87 -6.35 16.87
N VAL A 314 -6.08 -6.83 17.20
CA VAL A 314 -6.57 -8.16 16.83
C VAL A 314 -6.65 -8.30 15.31
N ILE A 315 -7.20 -7.29 14.61
CA ILE A 315 -7.28 -7.31 13.14
C ILE A 315 -5.88 -7.40 12.51
N VAL A 316 -4.91 -6.65 13.04
CA VAL A 316 -3.51 -6.71 12.58
C VAL A 316 -2.90 -8.07 12.84
N GLU A 317 -3.10 -8.65 14.02
CA GLU A 317 -2.58 -9.98 14.37
C GLU A 317 -3.06 -11.05 13.39
N TYR A 318 -4.37 -11.13 13.11
CA TYR A 318 -4.91 -12.08 12.14
C TYR A 318 -4.37 -11.85 10.74
N LEU A 319 -4.31 -10.60 10.28
CA LEU A 319 -3.83 -10.32 8.93
C LEU A 319 -2.34 -10.63 8.78
N GLU A 320 -1.52 -10.34 9.79
CA GLU A 320 -0.11 -10.71 9.78
C GLU A 320 0.13 -12.21 9.82
N LYS A 321 -0.70 -12.95 10.58
CA LYS A 321 -0.68 -14.40 10.56
C LYS A 321 -0.97 -14.95 9.16
N MET A 322 -1.97 -14.36 8.48
CA MET A 322 -2.30 -14.74 7.10
C MET A 322 -1.16 -14.39 6.12
N ILE A 323 -0.47 -13.28 6.32
CA ILE A 323 0.73 -12.91 5.53
C ILE A 323 1.85 -13.93 5.78
N SER A 324 2.14 -14.29 7.03
CA SER A 324 3.19 -15.28 7.34
C SER A 324 2.88 -16.67 6.80
N LEU A 325 1.60 -17.04 6.70
CA LEU A 325 1.15 -18.30 6.11
C LEU A 325 1.04 -18.25 4.57
N ASN A 326 1.37 -17.12 3.94
CA ASN A 326 1.19 -16.85 2.50
C ASN A 326 -0.27 -17.01 2.01
N GLU A 327 -1.27 -16.90 2.90
CA GLU A 327 -2.69 -16.82 2.51
C GLU A 327 -3.01 -15.45 1.89
N VAL A 328 -2.34 -14.40 2.38
CA VAL A 328 -2.33 -13.06 1.80
C VAL A 328 -0.92 -12.79 1.29
N VAL A 329 -0.76 -12.74 -0.03
CA VAL A 329 0.54 -12.58 -0.67
C VAL A 329 0.80 -11.09 -0.90
N ILE A 330 1.80 -10.56 -0.18
CA ILE A 330 2.38 -9.24 -0.45
C ILE A 330 3.75 -9.49 -1.10
N PRO A 331 3.98 -9.00 -2.34
CA PRO A 331 5.27 -9.17 -3.01
C PRO A 331 6.44 -8.60 -2.21
N ALA A 332 7.65 -9.08 -2.47
CA ALA A 332 8.84 -8.77 -1.67
C ALA A 332 9.12 -7.27 -1.61
N THR A 333 9.01 -6.60 -2.76
CA THR A 333 9.32 -5.17 -2.92
C THR A 333 8.10 -4.27 -2.70
N GLU A 334 6.92 -4.82 -2.45
CA GLU A 334 5.69 -4.06 -2.28
C GLU A 334 5.55 -3.51 -0.86
N ILE A 335 5.35 -2.20 -0.78
CA ILE A 335 4.87 -1.52 0.44
C ILE A 335 3.49 -0.95 0.14
N ARG A 336 2.49 -1.50 0.84
CA ARG A 336 1.11 -1.02 0.79
C ARG A 336 0.93 0.17 1.72
N GLU A 337 0.28 1.20 1.22
CA GLU A 337 0.05 2.47 1.92
C GLU A 337 -1.22 3.14 1.40
N VAL A 338 -1.75 4.10 2.15
CA VAL A 338 -2.89 4.90 1.67
C VAL A 338 -2.36 6.08 0.86
N LYS A 339 -2.77 6.18 -0.42
CA LYS A 339 -2.26 7.20 -1.36
C LYS A 339 -2.66 8.65 -1.04
N PHE A 340 -3.55 8.88 -0.07
CA PHE A 340 -4.07 10.22 0.21
C PHE A 340 -4.49 10.44 1.68
N LEU A 341 -3.64 10.03 2.62
CA LEU A 341 -3.87 10.33 4.03
C LEU A 341 -3.82 11.83 4.34
N ASN A 342 -4.55 12.22 5.38
CA ASN A 342 -4.24 13.41 6.15
C ASN A 342 -3.78 12.87 7.51
N THR A 343 -2.47 12.73 7.70
CA THR A 343 -1.94 12.38 9.01
C THR A 343 -2.21 13.52 9.99
N SER A 344 -2.38 13.16 11.25
CA SER A 344 -2.61 14.12 12.34
C SER A 344 -1.82 13.69 13.58
N GLY A 345 -1.86 14.49 14.63
CA GLY A 345 -1.03 14.27 15.82
C GLY A 345 0.36 14.87 15.72
N PHE A 346 1.05 14.93 16.85
CA PHE A 346 2.37 15.54 16.99
C PHE A 346 3.42 14.90 16.06
N TYR A 347 3.35 13.58 15.88
CA TYR A 347 4.31 12.81 15.09
C TYR A 347 3.86 12.54 13.65
N ASN A 348 2.64 12.95 13.26
CA ASN A 348 2.06 12.66 11.93
C ASN A 348 2.21 11.17 11.56
N ILE A 349 1.78 10.28 12.45
CA ILE A 349 1.90 8.83 12.25
C ILE A 349 1.00 8.40 11.08
N SER A 350 1.56 7.59 10.18
CA SER A 350 0.81 6.80 9.19
C SER A 350 1.19 5.33 9.26
N HIS A 351 0.44 4.48 8.57
CA HIS A 351 0.69 3.05 8.56
C HIS A 351 1.04 2.55 7.17
N GLN A 352 1.93 1.57 7.15
CA GLN A 352 2.33 0.82 5.96
C GLN A 352 2.27 -0.67 6.24
N CYS A 353 2.14 -1.48 5.19
CA CYS A 353 2.18 -2.93 5.30
C CYS A 353 3.03 -3.54 4.17
N ASN A 354 3.92 -4.46 4.51
CA ASN A 354 4.67 -5.27 3.56
C ASN A 354 4.61 -6.75 3.98
N LYS A 355 5.44 -7.61 3.38
CA LYS A 355 5.54 -9.04 3.74
C LYS A 355 5.91 -9.31 5.22
N LEU A 356 6.50 -8.35 5.94
CA LEU A 356 6.80 -8.46 7.37
C LEU A 356 5.62 -8.02 8.28
N GLY A 357 4.54 -7.51 7.70
CA GLY A 357 3.34 -7.07 8.41
C GLY A 357 3.18 -5.56 8.43
N PHE A 358 2.47 -5.03 9.42
CA PHE A 358 2.16 -3.62 9.57
C PHE A 358 3.27 -2.88 10.32
N ARG A 359 3.54 -1.64 9.94
CA ARG A 359 4.37 -0.71 10.72
C ARG A 359 3.72 0.67 10.81
N SER A 360 4.12 1.41 11.83
CA SER A 360 3.80 2.83 11.98
C SER A 360 5.01 3.66 11.53
N VAL A 361 4.81 4.61 10.63
CA VAL A 361 5.85 5.51 10.09
C VAL A 361 5.54 6.97 10.41
N SER A 362 6.58 7.79 10.53
CA SER A 362 6.50 9.21 10.85
C SER A 362 7.41 10.00 9.92
N ASN A 363 7.02 11.24 9.60
CA ASN A 363 7.86 12.16 8.84
C ASN A 363 9.18 12.51 9.55
N ASN A 364 9.27 12.35 10.87
CA ASN A 364 10.42 12.76 11.68
C ASN A 364 11.43 11.61 11.95
N ASN A 365 11.33 10.47 11.25
CA ASN A 365 12.11 9.25 11.48
C ASN A 365 12.31 8.89 12.97
N LEU A 366 11.37 8.14 13.53
CA LEU A 366 11.37 7.76 14.95
C LEU A 366 12.05 6.41 15.23
N ALA A 367 12.62 5.74 14.23
CA ALA A 367 13.02 4.34 14.32
C ALA A 367 14.09 4.07 15.39
N ILE A 368 15.14 4.89 15.43
CA ILE A 368 16.20 4.79 16.45
C ILE A 368 15.66 5.09 17.86
N ASN A 369 14.78 6.10 17.99
CA ASN A 369 14.20 6.44 19.29
C ASN A 369 13.31 5.32 19.83
N ARG A 370 12.52 4.68 18.95
CA ARG A 370 11.71 3.51 19.28
C ARG A 370 12.59 2.31 19.65
N LEU A 371 13.68 2.07 18.92
CA LEU A 371 14.65 1.01 19.26
C LEU A 371 15.26 1.25 20.65
N ASN A 372 15.72 2.46 20.94
CA ASN A 372 16.28 2.81 22.25
C ASN A 372 15.26 2.61 23.38
N LYS A 373 14.01 3.04 23.17
CA LYS A 373 12.92 2.82 24.13
C LYS A 373 12.64 1.32 24.33
N LEU A 374 12.54 0.55 23.24
CA LEU A 374 12.29 -0.88 23.33
C LEU A 374 13.39 -1.61 24.10
N ILE A 375 14.67 -1.27 23.87
CA ILE A 375 15.79 -1.86 24.62
C ILE A 375 15.64 -1.60 26.12
N LEU A 376 15.28 -0.38 26.51
CA LEU A 376 15.03 -0.01 27.91
C LEU A 376 13.84 -0.77 28.50
N ASP A 377 12.72 -0.83 27.77
CA ASP A 377 11.48 -1.47 28.22
C ASP A 377 11.65 -2.99 28.39
N VAL A 378 12.39 -3.64 27.49
CA VAL A 378 12.64 -5.09 27.52
C VAL A 378 13.66 -5.46 28.60
N ASN A 379 14.62 -4.58 28.89
CA ASN A 379 15.64 -4.78 29.92
C ASN A 379 15.33 -4.01 31.22
N SER A 380 14.05 -3.88 31.56
CA SER A 380 13.56 -3.14 32.74
C SER A 380 13.92 -3.79 34.08
N ASP A 381 14.11 -5.11 34.11
CA ASP A 381 14.30 -5.86 35.35
C ASP A 381 15.78 -5.85 35.75
N ASP A 382 16.07 -5.83 37.05
CA ASP A 382 17.45 -5.71 37.57
C ASP A 382 18.43 -6.72 36.95
N SER A 383 18.00 -7.97 36.77
CA SER A 383 18.84 -9.01 36.15
C SER A 383 19.16 -8.71 34.68
N THR A 384 18.15 -8.38 33.88
CA THR A 384 18.31 -8.04 32.46
C THR A 384 19.08 -6.73 32.26
N LYS A 385 18.87 -5.77 33.15
CA LYS A 385 19.55 -4.48 33.16
C LYS A 385 21.04 -4.63 33.43
N GLN A 386 21.43 -5.41 34.43
CA GLN A 386 22.85 -5.68 34.72
C GLN A 386 23.56 -6.37 33.54
N ILE A 387 22.88 -7.31 32.87
CA ILE A 387 23.42 -7.98 31.66
C ILE A 387 23.64 -6.94 30.55
N LEU A 388 22.69 -6.03 30.33
CA LEU A 388 22.81 -4.98 29.33
C LEU A 388 23.94 -3.99 29.67
N GLU A 389 24.04 -3.56 30.92
CA GLU A 389 25.13 -2.68 31.40
C GLU A 389 26.51 -3.32 31.18
N TRP A 390 26.63 -4.63 31.46
CA TRP A 390 27.86 -5.38 31.21
C TRP A 390 28.20 -5.45 29.71
N LYS A 391 27.21 -5.66 28.84
CA LYS A 391 27.39 -5.64 27.38
C LYS A 391 27.89 -4.29 26.90
N LEU A 392 27.37 -3.20 27.46
CA LEU A 392 27.69 -1.82 27.09
C LEU A 392 28.86 -1.22 27.88
N ARG A 393 29.65 -2.03 28.61
CA ARG A 393 30.71 -1.55 29.53
C ARG A 393 31.79 -0.68 28.90
N PHE A 394 32.03 -0.79 27.60
CA PHE A 394 33.04 -0.02 26.87
C PHE A 394 32.53 1.32 26.32
N TYR A 395 31.26 1.66 26.59
CA TYR A 395 30.70 2.98 26.29
C TYR A 395 30.82 3.85 27.54
N GLU A 396 31.77 4.80 27.54
CA GLU A 396 32.12 5.68 28.65
C GLU A 396 31.10 6.83 28.84
N PHE A 397 29.85 6.49 29.14
CA PHE A 397 28.80 7.45 29.49
C PHE A 397 28.21 7.18 30.88
N GLU A 398 27.64 8.20 31.51
CA GLU A 398 27.18 8.13 32.90
C GLU A 398 25.92 7.28 33.05
N THR A 399 24.96 7.44 32.14
CA THR A 399 23.66 6.77 32.22
C THR A 399 23.54 5.61 31.23
N LEU A 400 22.77 4.58 31.59
CA LEU A 400 22.45 3.47 30.69
C LEU A 400 21.79 3.97 29.39
N LYS A 401 20.95 5.01 29.47
CA LYS A 401 20.31 5.62 28.31
C LYS A 401 21.36 6.19 27.33
N GLU A 402 22.33 6.94 27.82
CA GLU A 402 23.41 7.49 26.98
C GLU A 402 24.26 6.37 26.35
N LYS A 403 24.54 5.30 27.11
CA LYS A 403 25.26 4.13 26.57
C LYS A 403 24.48 3.45 25.44
N ILE A 404 23.17 3.28 25.59
CA ILE A 404 22.31 2.72 24.54
C ILE A 404 22.31 3.64 23.31
N GLU A 405 22.11 4.95 23.49
CA GLU A 405 22.13 5.91 22.39
C GLU A 405 23.47 5.93 21.64
N ALA A 406 24.59 5.83 22.37
CA ALA A 406 25.91 5.75 21.76
C ALA A 406 26.07 4.45 20.95
N TYR A 407 25.61 3.32 21.48
CA TYR A 407 25.67 2.03 20.81
C TYR A 407 24.81 1.97 19.54
N THR A 408 23.56 2.45 19.58
CA THR A 408 22.63 2.38 18.43
C THR A 408 22.95 3.37 17.31
N ARG A 409 23.74 4.42 17.57
CA ARG A 409 24.18 5.37 16.54
C ARG A 409 25.28 4.82 15.62
N VAL A 410 26.12 3.90 16.11
CA VAL A 410 27.31 3.42 15.39
C VAL A 410 27.22 1.95 15.00
N THR A 411 26.26 1.20 15.57
CA THR A 411 26.10 -0.22 15.33
C THR A 411 24.93 -0.48 14.39
N ASP A 412 25.07 -1.46 13.51
CA ASP A 412 23.99 -1.93 12.65
C ASP A 412 22.74 -2.33 13.48
N PRO A 413 21.53 -1.84 13.14
CA PRO A 413 20.33 -2.13 13.92
C PRO A 413 19.98 -3.60 14.06
N ALA A 414 20.25 -4.44 13.05
CA ALA A 414 19.96 -5.87 13.13
C ALA A 414 20.86 -6.55 14.19
N LYS A 415 22.13 -6.14 14.24
CA LYS A 415 23.05 -6.56 15.29
C LYS A 415 22.61 -6.08 16.68
N VAL A 416 22.16 -4.83 16.81
CA VAL A 416 21.62 -4.30 18.06
C VAL A 416 20.45 -5.14 18.56
N VAL A 417 19.47 -5.44 17.70
CA VAL A 417 18.31 -6.26 18.06
C VAL A 417 18.75 -7.66 18.49
N LYS A 418 19.64 -8.31 17.73
CA LYS A 418 20.17 -9.63 18.09
C LYS A 418 20.84 -9.64 19.47
N GLU A 419 21.68 -8.65 19.75
CA GLU A 419 22.50 -8.63 20.97
C GLU A 419 21.73 -8.13 22.21
N THR A 420 20.73 -7.26 22.06
CA THR A 420 20.07 -6.58 23.20
C THR A 420 18.62 -7.03 23.42
N ILE A 421 17.95 -7.48 22.37
CA ILE A 421 16.52 -7.83 22.39
C ILE A 421 16.33 -9.34 22.31
N LEU A 422 17.01 -10.04 21.39
CA LEU A 422 16.92 -11.50 21.25
C LEU A 422 17.90 -12.27 22.14
N SER A 423 18.35 -11.64 23.23
CA SER A 423 19.39 -12.22 24.10
C SER A 423 18.92 -13.33 25.03
N GLY A 424 17.61 -13.56 25.13
CA GLY A 424 17.03 -14.63 25.92
C GLY A 424 15.50 -14.69 25.81
N PRO A 425 14.86 -15.81 26.22
CA PRO A 425 13.41 -15.98 26.09
C PRO A 425 12.58 -14.92 26.82
N LEU A 426 13.04 -14.45 28.00
CA LEU A 426 12.34 -13.42 28.77
C LEU A 426 12.25 -12.11 28.00
N GLN A 427 13.36 -11.69 27.38
CA GLN A 427 13.41 -10.48 26.57
C GLN A 427 12.51 -10.61 25.35
N ILE A 428 12.53 -11.76 24.67
CA ILE A 428 11.69 -12.00 23.48
C ILE A 428 10.20 -11.92 23.84
N THR A 429 9.77 -12.54 24.93
CA THR A 429 8.36 -12.45 25.38
C THR A 429 7.95 -11.00 25.65
N LYS A 430 8.80 -10.22 26.32
CA LYS A 430 8.52 -8.78 26.54
C LYS A 430 8.42 -7.98 25.25
N VAL A 431 9.17 -8.34 24.21
CA VAL A 431 9.03 -7.70 22.89
C VAL A 431 7.65 -7.95 22.31
N PHE A 432 7.17 -9.19 22.39
CA PHE A 432 5.86 -9.58 21.86
C PHE A 432 4.72 -8.88 22.60
N GLU A 433 4.91 -8.55 23.89
CA GLU A 433 3.96 -7.76 24.67
C GLU A 433 4.00 -6.25 24.35
N LYS A 434 5.14 -5.73 23.87
CA LYS A 434 5.36 -4.29 23.65
C LYS A 434 5.11 -3.84 22.21
N ILE A 435 5.28 -4.74 21.25
CA ILE A 435 5.08 -4.46 19.82
C ILE A 435 3.82 -5.20 19.35
N TYR A 436 2.90 -4.47 18.74
CA TYR A 436 1.68 -5.07 18.18
C TYR A 436 1.99 -5.94 16.94
N GLY A 437 1.22 -7.01 16.74
CA GLY A 437 1.30 -7.89 15.58
C GLY A 437 1.43 -9.36 15.94
N ASN A 438 1.63 -10.22 14.93
CA ASN A 438 1.77 -11.66 15.12
C ASN A 438 3.25 -12.04 15.25
N PHE A 439 3.67 -12.60 16.38
CA PHE A 439 5.06 -13.02 16.60
C PHE A 439 5.14 -14.47 17.07
N GLU A 440 6.20 -15.15 16.64
CA GLU A 440 6.50 -16.53 17.01
C GLU A 440 7.96 -16.65 17.45
N LEU A 441 8.23 -17.58 18.37
CA LEU A 441 9.60 -17.86 18.80
C LEU A 441 10.39 -18.50 17.65
N PRO A 442 11.61 -18.02 17.37
CA PRO A 442 12.42 -18.59 16.29
C PRO A 442 12.91 -19.99 16.67
N ASN A 443 12.93 -20.89 15.69
CA ASN A 443 13.36 -22.28 15.84
C ASN A 443 14.64 -22.62 15.04
N ASN A 444 15.09 -21.70 14.18
CA ASN A 444 16.29 -21.80 13.36
C ASN A 444 16.82 -20.38 13.00
N GLU A 445 18.00 -20.31 12.40
CA GLU A 445 18.65 -19.04 12.05
C GLU A 445 17.84 -18.19 11.07
N GLU A 446 17.16 -18.81 10.10
CA GLU A 446 16.30 -18.10 9.14
C GLU A 446 15.11 -17.43 9.86
N SER A 447 14.43 -18.16 10.74
CA SER A 447 13.32 -17.65 11.55
C SER A 447 13.78 -16.54 12.51
N GLU A 448 15.01 -16.63 13.05
CA GLU A 448 15.61 -15.57 13.88
C GLU A 448 15.86 -14.31 13.05
N ASN A 449 16.45 -14.44 11.85
CA ASN A 449 16.68 -13.31 10.95
C ASN A 449 15.35 -12.67 10.49
N ASN A 450 14.33 -13.48 10.22
CA ASN A 450 12.98 -12.99 9.92
C ASN A 450 12.37 -12.24 11.10
N LEU A 451 12.56 -12.72 12.34
CA LEU A 451 12.11 -12.03 13.54
C LEU A 451 12.83 -10.70 13.73
N ILE A 452 14.15 -10.64 13.54
CA ILE A 452 14.95 -9.40 13.60
C ILE A 452 14.40 -8.38 12.60
N ASN A 453 14.25 -8.79 11.34
CA ASN A 453 13.71 -7.93 10.28
C ASN A 453 12.30 -7.45 10.62
N LYS A 454 11.45 -8.32 11.16
CA LYS A 454 10.09 -7.94 11.58
C LYS A 454 10.10 -6.93 12.72
N VAL A 455 10.94 -7.10 13.74
CA VAL A 455 11.08 -6.13 14.84
C VAL A 455 11.56 -4.78 14.31
N LEU A 456 12.59 -4.75 13.46
CA LEU A 456 13.07 -3.50 12.87
C LEU A 456 12.01 -2.82 11.99
N TRP A 457 11.32 -3.59 11.16
CA TRP A 457 10.21 -3.11 10.34
C TRP A 457 9.15 -2.40 11.19
N LYS A 458 8.73 -3.04 12.29
CA LYS A 458 7.75 -2.52 13.25
C LYS A 458 8.17 -1.22 13.92
N LEU A 459 9.47 -1.09 14.23
CA LEU A 459 10.04 0.12 14.81
C LEU A 459 10.09 1.28 13.79
N GLY A 460 9.95 0.99 12.50
CA GLY A 460 9.93 1.99 11.43
C GLY A 460 11.21 2.06 10.60
N PHE A 461 12.10 1.07 10.70
CA PHE A 461 13.24 0.95 9.79
C PHE A 461 12.79 0.44 8.43
N ASP A 462 13.43 0.93 7.38
CA ASP A 462 13.29 0.39 6.03
C ASP A 462 14.14 -0.88 5.90
N ILE A 463 13.48 -1.99 5.59
CA ILE A 463 14.11 -3.30 5.43
C ILE A 463 14.08 -3.64 3.94
N ASN A 464 15.26 -3.87 3.39
CA ASN A 464 15.42 -4.27 1.99
C ASN A 464 15.06 -5.75 1.84
N ILE A 465 13.94 -6.03 1.17
CA ILE A 465 13.47 -7.39 0.87
C ILE A 465 13.50 -7.56 -0.64
N TYR A 466 14.26 -8.54 -1.11
CA TYR A 466 14.48 -8.79 -2.53
C TYR A 466 13.59 -9.94 -3.05
N PRO A 467 13.24 -9.95 -4.35
CA PRO A 467 12.59 -11.10 -4.97
C PRO A 467 13.48 -12.36 -4.87
N ASN A 468 12.87 -13.51 -4.58
CA ASN A 468 13.62 -14.75 -4.33
C ASN A 468 13.96 -15.55 -5.60
N THR A 469 13.39 -15.22 -6.77
CA THR A 469 13.50 -16.03 -8.00
C THR A 469 14.93 -16.49 -8.30
N ILE A 470 15.89 -15.57 -8.26
CA ILE A 470 17.27 -15.88 -8.61
C ILE A 470 18.02 -16.62 -7.51
N ASN A 471 17.72 -16.34 -6.23
CA ASN A 471 18.24 -17.12 -5.10
C ASN A 471 17.72 -18.57 -5.14
N ASP A 472 16.44 -18.76 -5.45
CA ASP A 472 15.83 -20.09 -5.59
C ASP A 472 16.50 -20.88 -6.72
N PHE A 473 16.85 -20.22 -7.83
CA PHE A 473 17.64 -20.82 -8.90
C PHE A 473 19.02 -21.28 -8.40
N TRP A 474 19.77 -20.41 -7.70
CA TRP A 474 21.10 -20.74 -7.20
C TRP A 474 21.08 -21.91 -6.20
N ASN A 475 20.09 -21.93 -5.30
CA ASN A 475 19.90 -23.03 -4.35
C ASN A 475 19.60 -24.35 -5.08
N LYS A 476 18.66 -24.36 -6.03
CA LYS A 476 18.32 -25.55 -6.82
C LYS A 476 19.49 -26.06 -7.66
N LEU A 477 20.34 -25.16 -8.15
CA LEU A 477 21.55 -25.52 -8.89
C LEU A 477 22.56 -26.22 -7.99
N GLU A 478 22.81 -25.69 -6.79
CA GLU A 478 23.75 -26.31 -5.85
C GLU A 478 23.21 -27.64 -5.30
N ASP A 479 21.91 -27.69 -4.95
CA ASP A 479 21.24 -28.94 -4.56
C ASP A 479 21.36 -30.03 -5.62
N PHE A 480 21.25 -29.66 -6.90
CA PHE A 480 21.42 -30.60 -8.01
C PHE A 480 22.87 -31.04 -8.17
N LYS A 481 23.84 -30.11 -8.09
CA LYS A 481 25.27 -30.44 -8.11
C LYS A 481 25.63 -31.40 -6.98
N ASP A 482 25.15 -31.15 -5.77
CA ASP A 482 25.41 -31.99 -4.60
C ASP A 482 24.74 -33.35 -4.71
N THR A 483 23.52 -33.39 -5.25
CA THR A 483 22.85 -34.65 -5.59
C THR A 483 23.73 -35.47 -6.53
N VAL A 484 24.23 -34.89 -7.62
CA VAL A 484 25.08 -35.57 -8.60
C VAL A 484 26.43 -35.99 -8.02
N ARG A 485 27.08 -35.14 -7.20
CA ARG A 485 28.34 -35.45 -6.51
C ARG A 485 28.19 -36.59 -5.49
N SER A 486 27.03 -36.71 -4.87
CA SER A 486 26.74 -37.77 -3.88
C SER A 486 26.61 -39.17 -4.50
N VAL A 487 26.36 -39.27 -5.80
CA VAL A 487 26.13 -40.53 -6.49
C VAL A 487 27.45 -41.27 -6.76
N LYS A 488 27.61 -42.45 -6.14
CA LYS A 488 28.80 -43.31 -6.34
C LYS A 488 28.69 -44.24 -7.56
N SER A 489 27.47 -44.60 -7.96
CA SER A 489 27.21 -45.50 -9.11
C SER A 489 25.84 -45.22 -9.72
N LEU A 490 25.74 -45.18 -11.05
CA LEU A 490 24.49 -44.89 -11.78
C LEU A 490 23.54 -46.10 -11.88
N ASN A 491 23.12 -46.63 -10.73
CA ASN A 491 22.03 -47.61 -10.66
C ASN A 491 20.66 -46.94 -10.86
N THR A 492 19.58 -47.72 -10.99
CA THR A 492 18.24 -47.20 -11.26
C THR A 492 17.76 -46.19 -10.21
N PHE A 493 18.03 -46.46 -8.93
CA PHE A 493 17.63 -45.58 -7.83
C PHE A 493 18.33 -44.22 -7.88
N GLU A 494 19.65 -44.22 -8.11
CA GLU A 494 20.44 -42.99 -8.23
C GLU A 494 20.07 -42.19 -9.48
N LYS A 495 19.79 -42.88 -10.60
CA LYS A 495 19.27 -42.23 -11.81
C LYS A 495 17.96 -41.51 -11.51
N ASP A 496 17.03 -42.13 -10.81
CA ASP A 496 15.73 -41.52 -10.49
C ASP A 496 15.86 -40.35 -9.49
N LYS A 497 16.81 -40.43 -8.55
CA LYS A 497 17.17 -39.30 -7.66
C LYS A 497 17.68 -38.09 -8.45
N ILE A 498 18.62 -38.31 -9.38
CA ILE A 498 19.13 -37.27 -10.28
C ILE A 498 17.99 -36.68 -11.12
N ARG A 499 17.11 -37.51 -11.70
CA ARG A 499 15.97 -37.04 -12.49
C ARG A 499 15.06 -36.12 -11.69
N SER A 500 14.67 -36.54 -10.49
CA SER A 500 13.79 -35.77 -9.61
C SER A 500 14.36 -34.37 -9.31
N SER A 501 15.64 -34.29 -8.94
CA SER A 501 16.31 -33.03 -8.66
C SER A 501 16.52 -32.17 -9.93
N SER A 502 16.81 -32.81 -11.08
CA SER A 502 17.02 -32.10 -12.35
C SER A 502 15.79 -31.33 -12.82
N VAL A 503 14.57 -31.83 -12.57
CA VAL A 503 13.33 -31.15 -12.97
C VAL A 503 13.24 -29.78 -12.30
N ASN A 504 13.56 -29.71 -11.01
CA ASN A 504 13.51 -28.46 -10.26
C ASN A 504 14.50 -27.41 -10.81
N LEU A 505 15.72 -27.84 -11.14
CA LEU A 505 16.73 -26.95 -11.75
C LEU A 505 16.29 -26.45 -13.12
N PHE A 506 15.86 -27.33 -14.02
CA PHE A 506 15.53 -26.91 -15.39
C PHE A 506 14.28 -26.02 -15.44
N VAL A 507 13.30 -26.23 -14.55
CA VAL A 507 12.17 -25.31 -14.41
C VAL A 507 12.65 -23.93 -13.92
N ALA A 508 13.57 -23.88 -12.94
CA ALA A 508 14.14 -22.62 -12.49
C ALA A 508 14.97 -21.93 -13.58
N LEU A 509 15.74 -22.68 -14.37
CA LEU A 509 16.50 -22.15 -15.50
C LEU A 509 15.57 -21.59 -16.58
N GLU A 510 14.49 -22.29 -16.93
CA GLU A 510 13.48 -21.82 -17.88
C GLU A 510 12.88 -20.48 -17.41
N ASP A 511 12.56 -20.33 -16.12
CA ASP A 511 12.08 -19.06 -15.55
C ASP A 511 13.13 -17.93 -15.63
N ILE A 512 14.40 -18.21 -15.32
CA ILE A 512 15.48 -17.22 -15.44
C ILE A 512 15.64 -16.74 -16.89
N LEU A 513 15.68 -17.67 -17.85
CA LEU A 513 15.84 -17.32 -19.27
C LEU A 513 14.62 -16.60 -19.82
N GLU A 514 13.41 -16.98 -19.39
CA GLU A 514 12.17 -16.31 -19.77
C GLU A 514 12.14 -14.87 -19.27
N GLN A 515 12.46 -14.64 -18.00
CA GLN A 515 12.53 -13.29 -17.42
C GLN A 515 13.61 -12.44 -18.09
N SER A 516 14.79 -12.99 -18.35
CA SER A 516 15.84 -12.29 -19.09
C SER A 516 15.42 -11.95 -20.52
N LEU A 517 14.95 -12.92 -21.30
CA LEU A 517 14.52 -12.68 -22.68
C LEU A 517 13.35 -11.68 -22.74
N SER A 518 12.40 -11.80 -21.82
CA SER A 518 11.26 -10.89 -21.69
C SER A 518 11.72 -9.47 -21.36
N PHE A 519 12.60 -9.33 -20.37
CA PHE A 519 13.15 -8.05 -19.98
C PHE A 519 13.90 -7.38 -21.11
N ILE A 520 14.85 -8.07 -21.76
CA ILE A 520 15.67 -7.48 -22.83
C ILE A 520 14.81 -7.10 -24.04
N THR A 521 13.88 -7.96 -24.45
CA THR A 521 12.97 -7.67 -25.56
C THR A 521 12.14 -6.42 -25.27
N TRP A 522 11.58 -6.34 -24.06
CA TRP A 522 10.83 -5.17 -23.59
C TRP A 522 11.71 -3.91 -23.51
N PHE A 523 12.89 -4.03 -22.92
CA PHE A 523 13.86 -2.94 -22.74
C PHE A 523 14.32 -2.35 -24.08
N LEU A 524 14.63 -3.18 -25.07
CA LEU A 524 15.13 -2.68 -26.35
C LEU A 524 14.01 -2.12 -27.24
N LEU A 525 12.84 -2.75 -27.23
CA LEU A 525 11.83 -2.55 -28.28
C LEU A 525 10.57 -1.77 -27.84
N SER A 526 10.44 -1.38 -26.57
CA SER A 526 9.27 -0.66 -26.07
C SER A 526 9.44 0.86 -26.07
N ASP A 527 8.30 1.57 -26.09
CA ASP A 527 8.25 3.01 -25.82
C ASP A 527 8.25 3.26 -24.30
N HIS A 528 9.43 3.53 -23.73
CA HIS A 528 9.53 3.76 -22.29
C HIS A 528 9.07 5.13 -21.81
N PHE A 529 8.92 6.12 -22.71
CA PHE A 529 8.54 7.47 -22.31
C PHE A 529 7.01 7.63 -22.20
N LEU A 530 6.26 7.15 -23.21
CA LEU A 530 4.81 7.29 -23.25
C LEU A 530 4.06 6.04 -22.77
N GLU A 531 4.45 4.86 -23.26
CA GLU A 531 3.71 3.62 -22.99
C GLU A 531 4.05 3.07 -21.60
N THR A 532 5.32 2.68 -21.38
CA THR A 532 5.70 1.99 -20.14
C THR A 532 6.00 2.95 -18.99
N LYS A 533 6.32 4.22 -19.30
CA LYS A 533 6.68 5.26 -18.32
C LYS A 533 7.79 4.80 -17.37
N PHE A 534 8.78 4.09 -17.92
CA PHE A 534 9.90 3.47 -17.21
C PHE A 534 9.50 2.48 -16.08
N LYS A 535 8.30 1.91 -16.12
CA LYS A 535 7.85 0.88 -15.17
C LYS A 535 7.97 -0.50 -15.78
N TYR A 536 8.75 -1.36 -15.13
CA TYR A 536 8.86 -2.76 -15.48
C TYR A 536 7.89 -3.59 -14.64
N ASP A 537 7.17 -4.48 -15.30
CA ASP A 537 6.40 -5.58 -14.73
C ASP A 537 6.66 -6.80 -15.61
N TYR A 538 6.93 -7.93 -14.97
CA TYR A 538 7.30 -9.15 -15.68
C TYR A 538 6.18 -9.66 -16.58
N GLU A 539 4.91 -9.60 -16.15
CA GLU A 539 3.81 -10.16 -16.94
C GLU A 539 3.61 -9.38 -18.24
N THR A 540 3.64 -8.05 -18.20
CA THR A 540 3.58 -7.20 -19.40
C THR A 540 4.78 -7.44 -20.30
N ALA A 541 5.99 -7.54 -19.73
CA ALA A 541 7.21 -7.80 -20.51
C ALA A 541 7.15 -9.16 -21.21
N ARG A 542 6.65 -10.20 -20.54
CA ARG A 542 6.46 -11.55 -21.12
C ARG A 542 5.45 -11.52 -22.27
N HIS A 543 4.29 -10.89 -22.07
CA HIS A 543 3.30 -10.73 -23.14
C HIS A 543 3.86 -9.96 -24.35
N PHE A 544 4.65 -8.91 -24.09
CA PHE A 544 5.31 -8.13 -25.12
C PHE A 544 6.33 -8.97 -25.91
N MET A 545 7.17 -9.74 -25.20
CA MET A 545 8.15 -10.65 -25.78
C MET A 545 7.47 -11.70 -26.65
N SER A 546 6.44 -12.40 -26.15
CA SER A 546 5.72 -13.39 -26.95
C SER A 546 5.16 -12.76 -28.22
N LYS A 547 4.55 -11.56 -28.14
CA LYS A 547 4.02 -10.88 -29.33
C LYS A 547 5.10 -10.52 -30.36
N LYS A 548 6.33 -10.19 -29.93
CA LYS A 548 7.41 -9.76 -30.81
C LYS A 548 8.21 -10.91 -31.42
N LEU A 549 8.41 -12.00 -30.68
CA LEU A 549 9.24 -13.12 -31.09
C LEU A 549 8.45 -14.31 -31.66
N GLU A 550 7.12 -14.36 -31.47
CA GLU A 550 6.27 -15.41 -32.03
C GLU A 550 6.41 -15.51 -33.56
N GLY A 551 6.60 -16.73 -34.07
CA GLY A 551 6.67 -16.99 -35.51
C GLY A 551 8.01 -16.71 -36.16
N GLN A 552 9.00 -16.20 -35.42
CA GLN A 552 10.36 -16.00 -35.93
C GLN A 552 11.01 -17.35 -36.25
N VAL A 553 11.82 -17.40 -37.31
CA VAL A 553 12.48 -18.63 -37.77
C VAL A 553 13.99 -18.45 -37.69
N ILE A 554 14.66 -19.30 -36.91
CA ILE A 554 16.12 -19.32 -36.77
C ILE A 554 16.66 -20.67 -37.22
N GLY A 555 17.57 -20.65 -38.19
CA GLY A 555 18.21 -21.87 -38.70
C GLY A 555 17.21 -22.86 -39.28
N SER A 556 17.00 -24.00 -38.61
CA SER A 556 16.21 -25.14 -39.09
C SER A 556 14.69 -24.89 -39.04
N ASN A 557 14.16 -24.09 -39.98
CA ASN A 557 12.79 -23.99 -40.51
C ASN A 557 11.53 -24.07 -39.60
N GLU A 558 11.61 -24.35 -38.30
CA GLU A 558 10.46 -24.35 -37.39
C GLU A 558 10.29 -22.97 -36.74
N PRO A 559 9.08 -22.38 -36.78
CA PRO A 559 8.82 -21.10 -36.16
C PRO A 559 8.81 -21.23 -34.63
N LEU A 560 9.43 -20.27 -33.95
CA LEU A 560 9.39 -20.17 -32.49
C LEU A 560 7.96 -19.98 -32.00
N ARG A 561 7.60 -20.71 -30.94
CA ARG A 561 6.30 -20.67 -30.27
C ARG A 561 6.48 -20.28 -28.82
N PHE A 562 5.82 -19.20 -28.41
CA PHE A 562 5.84 -18.71 -27.05
C PHE A 562 4.44 -18.76 -26.42
N ASP A 563 4.33 -19.34 -25.23
CA ASP A 563 3.14 -19.23 -24.38
C ASP A 563 3.22 -17.96 -23.54
N LYS A 564 2.31 -17.02 -23.80
CA LYS A 564 2.15 -15.77 -23.04
C LYS A 564 1.89 -15.96 -21.54
N ASN A 565 1.48 -17.16 -21.12
CA ASN A 565 1.21 -17.51 -19.72
C ASN A 565 2.41 -18.14 -19.00
N GLY A 566 3.58 -18.22 -19.62
CA GLY A 566 4.81 -18.65 -18.93
C GLY A 566 5.09 -20.16 -18.99
N LYS A 567 4.57 -20.87 -19.99
CA LYS A 567 4.85 -22.31 -20.19
C LYS A 567 5.86 -22.54 -21.31
N ASN A 568 6.87 -21.68 -21.38
CA ASN A 568 7.91 -21.74 -22.39
C ASN A 568 8.97 -22.77 -22.02
N THR A 569 9.32 -23.63 -22.97
CA THR A 569 10.36 -24.65 -22.77
C THR A 569 11.73 -24.07 -23.08
N LEU A 570 12.79 -24.78 -22.69
CA LEU A 570 14.17 -24.33 -22.87
C LEU A 570 14.53 -23.94 -24.32
N PHE A 571 14.07 -24.70 -25.33
CA PHE A 571 14.42 -24.46 -26.74
C PHE A 571 13.98 -23.08 -27.28
N PRO A 572 12.69 -22.68 -27.23
CA PRO A 572 12.28 -21.36 -27.70
C PRO A 572 12.91 -20.23 -26.89
N LEU A 573 13.22 -20.44 -25.61
CA LEU A 573 13.91 -19.44 -24.78
C LEU A 573 15.36 -19.22 -25.22
N THR A 574 16.08 -20.29 -25.57
CA THR A 574 17.47 -20.19 -26.01
C THR A 574 17.60 -19.62 -27.41
N GLU A 575 16.75 -20.05 -28.35
CA GLU A 575 16.75 -19.52 -29.72
C GLU A 575 16.14 -18.12 -29.80
N GLY A 576 15.23 -17.77 -28.89
CA GLY A 576 14.61 -16.45 -28.81
C GLY A 576 15.61 -15.30 -28.65
N PHE A 577 16.74 -15.52 -27.97
CA PHE A 577 17.83 -14.54 -27.88
C PHE A 577 18.42 -14.20 -29.26
N SER A 578 18.62 -15.21 -30.11
CA SER A 578 19.10 -15.01 -31.47
C SER A 578 18.03 -14.31 -32.34
N ALA A 579 16.74 -14.58 -32.09
CA ALA A 579 15.63 -13.95 -32.82
C ALA A 579 15.51 -12.48 -32.48
N LEU A 580 15.73 -12.13 -31.22
CA LEU A 580 15.81 -10.75 -30.80
C LEU A 580 16.95 -10.00 -31.48
N VAL A 581 18.15 -10.60 -31.59
CA VAL A 581 19.30 -9.99 -32.29
C VAL A 581 18.96 -9.72 -33.76
N GLN A 582 18.35 -10.68 -34.45
CA GLN A 582 17.94 -10.50 -35.85
C GLN A 582 16.96 -9.31 -35.99
N ILE A 583 15.93 -9.24 -35.16
CA ILE A 583 14.96 -8.13 -35.17
C ILE A 583 15.65 -6.78 -34.90
N CYS A 584 16.57 -6.75 -33.93
CA CYS A 584 17.28 -5.52 -33.60
C CYS A 584 18.17 -5.05 -34.76
N ASP A 585 18.86 -5.96 -35.45
CA ASP A 585 19.66 -5.65 -36.62
C ASP A 585 18.81 -5.18 -37.82
N GLU A 586 17.64 -5.78 -38.03
CA GLU A 586 16.67 -5.34 -39.05
C GLU A 586 16.17 -3.91 -38.78
N ILE A 587 15.86 -3.58 -37.52
CA ILE A 587 15.46 -2.23 -37.11
C ILE A 587 16.61 -1.24 -37.29
N MET A 588 17.83 -1.61 -36.90
CA MET A 588 19.02 -0.75 -37.01
C MET A 588 19.44 -0.49 -38.46
N SER A 589 19.10 -1.38 -39.39
CA SER A 589 19.35 -1.23 -40.83
C SER A 589 18.21 -0.54 -41.59
N SER A 590 17.03 -0.42 -40.97
CA SER A 590 15.86 0.27 -41.52
C SER A 590 15.92 1.79 -41.32
N SER A 591 15.00 2.54 -41.95
CA SER A 591 14.93 4.00 -41.77
C SER A 591 14.50 4.36 -40.35
N ARG A 592 15.33 5.13 -39.64
CA ARG A 592 15.03 5.61 -38.28
C ARG A 592 13.81 6.51 -38.22
N ASP A 593 13.50 7.19 -39.32
CA ASP A 593 12.39 8.15 -39.42
C ASP A 593 11.02 7.51 -39.17
N GLU A 594 10.86 6.22 -39.43
CA GLU A 594 9.62 5.48 -39.19
C GLU A 594 9.24 5.47 -37.69
N TYR A 595 10.24 5.52 -36.81
CA TYR A 595 10.06 5.41 -35.37
C TYR A 595 10.19 6.75 -34.64
N LEU A 596 10.41 7.85 -35.36
CA LEU A 596 10.50 9.18 -34.77
C LEU A 596 9.17 9.57 -34.11
N ARG A 597 9.27 10.22 -32.95
CA ARG A 597 8.11 10.81 -32.29
C ARG A 597 7.57 12.00 -33.07
N SER A 598 6.26 12.09 -33.11
CA SER A 598 5.57 13.30 -33.58
C SER A 598 5.80 14.47 -32.60
N LYS A 599 5.61 15.71 -33.07
CA LYS A 599 5.84 16.90 -32.22
C LYS A 599 4.90 16.96 -31.01
N GLU A 600 3.72 16.36 -31.12
CA GLU A 600 2.71 16.28 -30.07
C GLU A 600 3.08 15.30 -28.95
N GLU A 601 3.92 14.32 -29.26
CA GLU A 601 4.42 13.31 -28.33
C GLU A 601 5.65 13.77 -27.53
N LEU A 602 6.29 14.86 -27.96
CA LEU A 602 7.45 15.45 -27.29
C LEU A 602 7.04 16.24 -26.05
N PRO A 603 7.89 16.26 -25.01
CA PRO A 603 7.59 17.02 -23.80
C PRO A 603 7.56 18.53 -24.08
N SER A 604 6.76 19.27 -23.31
CA SER A 604 6.51 20.70 -23.55
C SER A 604 7.75 21.60 -23.48
N PHE A 605 8.82 21.15 -22.82
CA PHE A 605 10.10 21.84 -22.67
C PHE A 605 11.07 21.60 -23.84
N TYR A 606 10.80 20.62 -24.70
CA TYR A 606 11.63 20.32 -25.86
C TYR A 606 11.81 21.59 -26.71
N ASP A 607 13.06 21.88 -27.09
CA ASP A 607 13.50 23.11 -27.78
C ASP A 607 13.22 24.44 -27.04
N LYS A 608 12.86 24.41 -25.75
CA LYS A 608 12.57 25.62 -24.95
C LYS A 608 13.44 25.76 -23.71
N ALA A 609 13.86 24.65 -23.10
CA ALA A 609 14.67 24.65 -21.89
C ALA A 609 16.15 24.38 -22.21
N GLN A 610 17.00 25.40 -22.09
CA GLN A 610 18.42 25.30 -22.47
C GLN A 610 19.21 24.26 -21.66
N TYR A 611 18.85 24.03 -20.40
CA TYR A 611 19.56 23.11 -19.49
C TYR A 611 18.87 21.75 -19.35
N THR A 612 17.85 21.46 -20.16
CA THR A 612 17.09 20.20 -20.06
C THR A 612 17.01 19.57 -21.44
N SER A 613 17.54 18.35 -21.57
CA SER A 613 17.52 17.60 -22.83
C SER A 613 16.51 16.46 -22.77
N PHE A 614 16.01 16.07 -23.95
CA PHE A 614 15.13 14.93 -24.10
C PHE A 614 15.82 13.87 -24.95
N PRO A 615 16.23 12.73 -24.37
CA PRO A 615 17.08 11.74 -25.05
C PRO A 615 16.29 10.63 -25.75
N PHE A 616 14.95 10.60 -25.64
CA PHE A 616 14.11 9.49 -26.13
C PHE A 616 13.34 9.87 -27.39
N MET A 617 14.05 10.19 -28.48
CA MET A 617 13.46 10.75 -29.71
C MET A 617 12.62 9.74 -30.49
N HIS A 618 12.84 8.44 -30.28
CA HIS A 618 12.14 7.37 -30.98
C HIS A 618 11.15 6.66 -30.06
N LYS A 619 10.18 5.95 -30.67
CA LYS A 619 9.24 5.06 -29.96
C LYS A 619 9.87 3.72 -29.57
N ILE A 620 11.08 3.44 -30.04
CA ILE A 620 11.85 2.24 -29.76
C ILE A 620 13.17 2.66 -29.12
N LEU A 621 13.43 2.22 -27.88
CA LEU A 621 14.63 2.63 -27.15
C LEU A 621 15.93 2.24 -27.85
N LEU A 622 15.97 1.09 -28.53
CA LEU A 622 17.15 0.63 -29.29
C LEU A 622 17.75 1.74 -30.16
N LEU A 623 16.91 2.56 -30.80
CA LEU A 623 17.33 3.65 -31.68
C LEU A 623 17.86 4.87 -30.93
N ASP A 624 17.61 4.99 -29.63
CA ASP A 624 18.09 6.06 -28.76
C ASP A 624 19.32 5.64 -27.91
N LEU A 625 19.75 4.38 -28.00
CA LEU A 625 20.96 3.88 -27.35
C LEU A 625 22.24 4.29 -28.11
N LYS A 626 23.37 4.40 -27.40
CA LYS A 626 24.68 4.49 -28.06
C LYS A 626 24.96 3.18 -28.80
N SER A 627 25.54 3.29 -30.00
CA SER A 627 25.93 2.11 -30.80
C SER A 627 26.83 1.14 -30.04
N SER A 628 27.74 1.64 -29.20
CA SER A 628 28.60 0.82 -28.35
C SER A 628 27.84 0.03 -27.28
N ASN A 629 26.76 0.60 -26.73
CA ASN A 629 25.93 -0.11 -25.76
C ASN A 629 25.17 -1.26 -26.42
N TYR A 630 24.56 -1.01 -27.59
CA TYR A 630 23.89 -2.07 -28.34
C TYR A 630 24.86 -3.18 -28.77
N GLN A 631 26.04 -2.83 -29.28
CA GLN A 631 27.02 -3.83 -29.70
C GLN A 631 27.43 -4.76 -28.55
N SER A 632 27.68 -4.20 -27.36
CA SER A 632 27.99 -5.01 -26.17
C SER A 632 26.82 -5.89 -25.74
N ILE A 633 25.58 -5.38 -25.80
CA ILE A 633 24.37 -6.16 -25.52
C ILE A 633 24.24 -7.33 -26.52
N LYS A 634 24.41 -7.04 -27.81
CA LYS A 634 24.32 -8.02 -28.90
C LYS A 634 25.33 -9.15 -28.75
N GLU A 635 26.60 -8.82 -28.45
CA GLU A 635 27.66 -9.81 -28.21
C GLU A 635 27.28 -10.75 -27.07
N ASN A 636 26.91 -10.19 -25.92
CA ASN A 636 26.52 -10.97 -24.74
C ASN A 636 25.30 -11.86 -24.99
N ILE A 637 24.28 -11.38 -25.71
CA ILE A 637 23.08 -12.14 -26.03
C ILE A 637 23.40 -13.29 -27.00
N SER A 638 24.21 -13.04 -28.02
CA SER A 638 24.56 -14.04 -29.04
C SER A 638 25.37 -15.20 -28.45
N GLU A 639 26.17 -14.95 -27.41
CA GLU A 639 26.92 -15.99 -26.69
C GLU A 639 26.03 -17.00 -25.97
N ILE A 640 24.82 -16.63 -25.52
CA ILE A 640 23.96 -17.49 -24.71
C ILE A 640 23.58 -18.78 -25.46
N SER A 641 22.99 -18.66 -26.65
CA SER A 641 22.54 -19.81 -27.45
C SER A 641 23.75 -20.68 -27.86
N SER A 642 24.86 -20.04 -28.23
CA SER A 642 26.07 -20.74 -28.64
C SER A 642 26.71 -21.56 -27.51
N GLU A 643 26.80 -21.03 -26.28
CA GLU A 643 27.39 -21.75 -25.14
C GLU A 643 26.54 -22.95 -24.70
N PHE A 644 25.21 -22.83 -24.72
CA PHE A 644 24.33 -23.95 -24.41
C PHE A 644 24.39 -25.06 -25.46
N ASN A 645 24.48 -24.70 -26.74
CA ASN A 645 24.63 -25.65 -27.84
C ASN A 645 26.00 -26.35 -27.78
N LYS A 646 27.10 -25.58 -27.62
CA LYS A 646 28.48 -26.08 -27.53
C LYS A 646 28.67 -27.06 -26.36
N ASN A 647 28.01 -26.83 -25.24
CA ASN A 647 28.12 -27.69 -24.05
C ASN A 647 26.96 -28.69 -23.91
N SER A 648 26.13 -28.86 -24.94
CA SER A 648 25.07 -29.88 -25.01
C SER A 648 24.04 -29.84 -23.86
N VAL A 649 23.75 -28.65 -23.33
CA VAL A 649 22.84 -28.47 -22.17
C VAL A 649 21.43 -29.00 -22.50
N LEU A 650 20.87 -28.64 -23.66
CA LEU A 650 19.56 -29.13 -24.12
C LEU A 650 19.52 -30.66 -24.28
N SER A 651 20.60 -31.24 -24.80
CA SER A 651 20.72 -32.69 -24.97
C SER A 651 20.71 -33.40 -23.63
N ILE A 652 21.49 -32.91 -22.65
CA ILE A 652 21.55 -33.46 -21.29
C ILE A 652 20.18 -33.35 -20.61
N ARG A 653 19.51 -32.19 -20.70
CA ARG A 653 18.15 -31.99 -20.20
C ARG A 653 17.18 -33.05 -20.74
N ASN A 654 17.19 -33.29 -22.05
CA ASN A 654 16.31 -34.26 -22.69
C ASN A 654 16.62 -35.71 -22.28
N LYS A 655 17.90 -36.06 -22.12
CA LYS A 655 18.32 -37.40 -21.63
C LYS A 655 17.95 -37.64 -20.16
N LEU A 656 17.93 -36.60 -19.34
CA LEU A 656 17.51 -36.69 -17.94
C LEU A 656 15.99 -36.88 -17.83
N GLN A 657 15.18 -36.15 -18.61
CA GLN A 657 13.71 -36.22 -18.50
C GLN A 657 13.08 -37.49 -19.09
N HIS A 658 13.69 -38.11 -20.11
CA HIS A 658 13.12 -39.30 -20.75
C HIS A 658 13.78 -40.59 -20.28
N LYS A 659 12.99 -41.68 -20.22
CA LYS A 659 13.48 -43.02 -19.89
C LYS A 659 14.21 -43.61 -21.09
N ARG A 660 15.46 -43.15 -21.33
CA ARG A 660 16.36 -43.63 -22.38
C ARG A 660 17.50 -44.46 -21.80
N ASP A 661 18.09 -45.32 -22.65
CA ASP A 661 19.24 -46.15 -22.27
C ASP A 661 20.54 -45.33 -22.16
N ASP A 662 20.63 -44.19 -22.85
CA ASP A 662 21.82 -43.33 -22.93
C ASP A 662 21.89 -42.25 -21.83
N PHE A 663 21.77 -42.67 -20.56
CA PHE A 663 21.83 -41.75 -19.41
C PHE A 663 23.19 -41.04 -19.32
N PRO A 664 23.24 -39.70 -19.15
CA PRO A 664 24.49 -38.94 -19.14
C PRO A 664 25.35 -39.29 -17.91
N SER A 665 26.66 -39.25 -18.09
CA SER A 665 27.63 -39.42 -17.01
C SER A 665 27.57 -38.25 -16.02
N THR A 666 28.02 -38.49 -14.78
CA THR A 666 28.09 -37.44 -13.76
C THR A 666 28.97 -36.25 -14.20
N ALA A 667 30.05 -36.51 -14.95
CA ALA A 667 30.91 -35.50 -15.51
C ALA A 667 30.20 -34.63 -16.56
N GLU A 668 29.41 -35.24 -17.46
CA GLU A 668 28.60 -34.50 -18.43
C GLU A 668 27.55 -33.62 -17.75
N ILE A 669 26.87 -34.16 -16.73
CA ILE A 669 25.86 -33.40 -15.98
C ILE A 669 26.50 -32.20 -15.26
N LEU A 670 27.60 -32.40 -14.55
CA LEU A 670 28.29 -31.32 -13.85
C LEU A 670 28.83 -30.26 -14.81
N LYS A 671 29.34 -30.68 -15.99
CA LYS A 671 29.76 -29.73 -17.04
C LYS A 671 28.59 -28.84 -17.48
N ALA A 672 27.41 -29.42 -17.70
CA ALA A 672 26.21 -28.62 -18.02
C ALA A 672 25.83 -27.66 -16.88
N CYS A 673 25.92 -28.11 -15.62
CA CYS A 673 25.67 -27.23 -14.46
C CYS A 673 26.63 -26.02 -14.43
N TYR A 674 27.92 -26.22 -14.71
CA TYR A 674 28.88 -25.13 -14.77
C TYR A 674 28.62 -24.17 -15.94
N THR A 675 28.20 -24.68 -17.10
CA THR A 675 27.77 -23.82 -18.22
C THR A 675 26.53 -23.00 -17.85
N ILE A 676 25.54 -23.62 -17.19
CA ILE A 676 24.34 -22.94 -16.70
C ILE A 676 24.71 -21.81 -15.72
N GLU A 677 25.58 -22.10 -14.76
CA GLU A 677 26.11 -21.12 -13.80
C GLU A 677 26.81 -19.94 -14.50
N GLU A 678 27.68 -20.22 -15.46
CA GLU A 678 28.42 -19.19 -16.19
C GLU A 678 27.47 -18.27 -16.97
N VAL A 679 26.51 -18.84 -17.70
CA VAL A 679 25.53 -18.07 -18.49
C VAL A 679 24.65 -17.21 -17.60
N VAL A 680 24.14 -17.73 -16.49
CA VAL A 680 23.29 -16.94 -15.58
C VAL A 680 24.11 -15.83 -14.89
N ASN A 681 25.35 -16.10 -14.50
CA ASN A 681 26.23 -15.05 -13.98
C ASN A 681 26.53 -13.96 -15.03
N LYS A 682 26.73 -14.33 -16.31
CA LYS A 682 26.88 -13.37 -17.41
C LYS A 682 25.64 -12.51 -17.59
N LEU A 683 24.44 -13.10 -17.50
CA LEU A 683 23.17 -12.35 -17.58
C LEU A 683 23.07 -11.30 -16.47
N GLU A 684 23.40 -11.67 -15.22
CA GLU A 684 23.42 -10.73 -14.09
C GLU A 684 24.44 -9.60 -14.27
N ILE A 685 25.70 -9.94 -14.55
CA ILE A 685 26.80 -8.96 -14.60
C ILE A 685 26.63 -7.97 -15.76
N ASN A 686 26.10 -8.43 -16.89
CA ASN A 686 25.90 -7.59 -18.07
C ASN A 686 24.55 -6.86 -18.07
N SER A 687 23.80 -6.89 -16.96
CA SER A 687 22.49 -6.20 -16.84
C SER A 687 21.44 -6.71 -17.84
N LEU A 688 21.53 -7.99 -18.23
CA LEU A 688 20.58 -8.69 -19.10
C LEU A 688 19.55 -9.52 -18.30
N TRP A 689 19.72 -9.53 -16.98
CA TRP A 689 18.72 -9.95 -16.00
C TRP A 689 18.11 -8.69 -15.36
N PRO A 690 16.78 -8.64 -15.12
CA PRO A 690 16.13 -7.55 -14.39
C PRO A 690 16.49 -7.55 -12.89
N ASN A 691 17.77 -7.34 -12.57
CA ASN A 691 18.26 -7.33 -11.20
C ASN A 691 17.69 -6.15 -10.42
N VAL A 692 17.12 -6.43 -9.24
CA VAL A 692 16.50 -5.40 -8.40
C VAL A 692 17.53 -4.84 -7.43
N TYR A 693 17.63 -3.52 -7.47
CA TYR A 693 18.45 -2.71 -6.59
C TYR A 693 17.55 -1.89 -5.66
N LEU A 694 17.87 -1.92 -4.37
CA LEU A 694 17.19 -1.17 -3.33
C LEU A 694 18.12 -0.11 -2.76
N PHE A 695 17.54 1.00 -2.28
CA PHE A 695 18.30 2.10 -1.70
C PHE A 695 19.10 1.62 -0.48
N LYS A 696 20.37 2.02 -0.39
CA LYS A 696 21.27 1.68 0.71
C LYS A 696 21.65 2.92 1.52
N THR A 697 22.26 3.91 0.89
CA THR A 697 22.71 5.13 1.58
C THR A 697 22.70 6.36 0.67
N LEU A 698 22.61 7.53 1.30
CA LEU A 698 22.76 8.83 0.65
C LEU A 698 23.97 9.53 1.23
N ASN A 699 24.93 9.85 0.36
CA ASN A 699 26.06 10.70 0.69
C ASN A 699 25.88 12.07 0.03
N SER A 700 26.13 13.14 0.78
CA SER A 700 26.11 14.50 0.25
C SER A 700 27.34 15.28 0.69
N ASP A 701 27.91 16.06 -0.21
CA ASP A 701 28.99 16.98 0.13
C ASP A 701 28.48 18.41 0.38
N LYS A 702 29.41 19.31 0.75
CA LYS A 702 29.12 20.74 1.00
C LYS A 702 28.58 21.49 -0.22
N TYR A 703 28.72 20.92 -1.43
CA TYR A 703 28.24 21.50 -2.68
C TYR A 703 26.87 20.93 -3.09
N ARG A 704 26.25 20.12 -2.22
CA ARG A 704 24.96 19.44 -2.48
C ARG A 704 25.02 18.50 -3.68
N ARG A 705 26.20 17.92 -3.94
CA ARG A 705 26.29 16.77 -4.85
C ARG A 705 25.88 15.54 -4.08
N TYR A 706 24.81 14.90 -4.55
CA TYR A 706 24.25 13.71 -3.93
C TYR A 706 24.75 12.46 -4.66
N ASN A 707 25.23 11.49 -3.89
CA ASN A 707 25.58 10.15 -4.36
C ASN A 707 24.67 9.16 -3.64
N TYR A 708 23.89 8.43 -4.42
CA TYR A 708 22.92 7.46 -3.95
C TYR A 708 23.50 6.07 -4.17
N ALA A 709 23.79 5.37 -3.08
CA ALA A 709 24.20 3.99 -3.15
C ALA A 709 22.96 3.09 -3.14
N PHE A 710 22.93 2.15 -4.06
CA PHE A 710 21.96 1.07 -4.13
C PHE A 710 22.65 -0.27 -4.00
N GLU A 711 21.93 -1.29 -3.59
CA GLU A 711 22.45 -2.63 -3.37
C GLU A 711 21.48 -3.68 -3.91
N ASP A 712 22.03 -4.78 -4.42
CA ASP A 712 21.24 -5.94 -4.83
C ASP A 712 21.22 -7.04 -3.76
N TYR A 713 20.54 -8.14 -4.08
CA TYR A 713 20.40 -9.29 -3.19
C TYR A 713 21.73 -9.97 -2.80
N LYS A 714 22.83 -9.75 -3.55
CA LYS A 714 24.19 -10.25 -3.26
C LYS A 714 25.05 -9.26 -2.48
N GLY A 715 24.52 -8.09 -2.15
CA GLY A 715 25.28 -7.02 -1.50
C GLY A 715 26.16 -6.20 -2.46
N ARG A 716 25.99 -6.35 -3.78
CA ARG A 716 26.77 -5.58 -4.77
C ARG A 716 26.21 -4.17 -4.83
N ALA A 717 27.05 -3.19 -4.51
CA ALA A 717 26.64 -1.79 -4.46
C ALA A 717 26.89 -1.05 -5.78
N ILE A 718 25.94 -0.20 -6.18
CA ILE A 718 26.05 0.72 -7.32
C ILE A 718 25.75 2.13 -6.86
N ASN A 719 26.60 3.07 -7.27
CA ASN A 719 26.51 4.48 -6.91
C ASN A 719 25.95 5.28 -8.08
N LEU A 720 24.83 5.98 -7.85
CA LEU A 720 24.20 6.86 -8.82
C LEU A 720 24.42 8.32 -8.44
N THR A 721 24.76 9.12 -9.44
CA THR A 721 24.82 10.58 -9.32
C THR A 721 23.90 11.18 -10.39
N PRO A 722 22.58 11.29 -10.12
CA PRO A 722 21.62 11.77 -11.10
C PRO A 722 21.98 13.17 -11.61
N THR A 723 21.84 13.35 -12.91
CA THR A 723 22.12 14.58 -13.63
C THR A 723 20.83 15.39 -13.79
N SER A 724 20.92 16.71 -13.59
CA SER A 724 19.77 17.60 -13.70
C SER A 724 19.28 17.79 -15.15
N GLU A 725 20.07 17.38 -16.13
CA GLU A 725 19.78 17.50 -17.56
C GLU A 725 18.48 16.76 -17.94
N PHE A 726 18.15 15.67 -17.26
CA PHE A 726 16.99 14.83 -17.59
C PHE A 726 15.80 14.99 -16.64
N LEU A 727 15.75 16.05 -15.82
CA LEU A 727 14.65 16.28 -14.86
C LEU A 727 13.26 16.26 -15.51
N GLY A 728 13.17 16.69 -16.79
CA GLY A 728 11.92 16.70 -17.54
C GLY A 728 11.49 15.33 -18.11
N SER A 729 12.39 14.34 -18.14
CA SER A 729 12.19 13.07 -18.84
C SER A 729 11.42 12.01 -18.04
N LYS A 730 10.89 12.37 -16.86
CA LYS A 730 10.11 11.49 -15.97
C LYS A 730 10.86 10.21 -15.55
N LEU A 731 12.18 10.30 -15.40
CA LEU A 731 12.98 9.20 -14.88
C LEU A 731 12.54 8.85 -13.45
N ILE A 732 12.80 7.61 -13.05
CA ILE A 732 12.37 7.05 -11.77
C ILE A 732 13.03 7.80 -10.60
N GLY A 733 12.27 7.98 -9.52
CA GLY A 733 12.75 8.52 -8.24
C GLY A 733 13.79 7.59 -7.61
N ILE A 734 14.24 7.88 -6.40
CA ILE A 734 15.39 7.19 -5.78
C ILE A 734 14.94 6.18 -4.72
N SER A 735 13.75 6.40 -4.14
CA SER A 735 13.18 5.57 -3.08
C SER A 735 12.45 4.33 -3.58
N ASP A 736 12.17 4.24 -4.88
CA ASP A 736 11.49 3.08 -5.46
C ASP A 736 12.48 1.91 -5.64
N PRO A 737 12.02 0.64 -5.57
CA PRO A 737 12.75 -0.51 -6.10
C PRO A 737 13.03 -0.35 -7.60
N GLN A 738 14.26 -0.62 -8.04
CA GLN A 738 14.66 -0.32 -9.42
C GLN A 738 15.48 -1.43 -10.05
N ILE A 739 15.29 -1.60 -11.36
CA ILE A 739 16.29 -2.25 -12.21
C ILE A 739 17.24 -1.16 -12.68
N ILE A 740 18.53 -1.33 -12.41
CA ILE A 740 19.59 -0.41 -12.84
C ILE A 740 20.40 -1.14 -13.91
N LEU A 741 20.70 -0.44 -15.01
CA LEU A 741 21.54 -0.92 -16.10
C LEU A 741 22.88 -0.15 -16.11
N PRO A 742 23.86 -0.51 -15.26
CA PRO A 742 25.14 0.21 -15.15
C PRO A 742 25.87 0.42 -16.48
N ASN A 743 25.72 -0.52 -17.40
CA ASN A 743 26.40 -0.52 -18.69
C ASN A 743 25.63 0.25 -19.77
N VAL A 744 24.44 0.78 -19.49
CA VAL A 744 23.58 1.46 -20.46
C VAL A 744 23.35 2.91 -20.03
N HIS A 745 23.84 3.85 -20.83
CA HIS A 745 23.81 5.27 -20.51
C HIS A 745 22.81 6.02 -21.39
N ILE A 746 22.20 7.05 -20.84
CA ILE A 746 21.21 7.89 -21.52
C ILE A 746 21.93 8.99 -22.31
N GLY A 747 21.67 9.06 -23.63
CA GLY A 747 22.26 10.07 -24.50
C GLY A 747 23.79 10.07 -24.43
N ASN A 748 24.42 11.23 -24.35
CA ASN A 748 25.88 11.38 -24.16
C ASN A 748 26.27 11.71 -22.72
N SER A 749 25.52 11.21 -21.74
CA SER A 749 25.73 11.49 -20.32
C SER A 749 26.32 10.30 -19.54
N LEU A 750 26.57 10.53 -18.25
CA LEU A 750 26.86 9.49 -17.25
C LEU A 750 25.59 8.96 -16.55
N GLU A 751 24.40 9.46 -16.91
CA GLU A 751 23.15 8.96 -16.37
C GLU A 751 22.92 7.54 -16.88
N VAL A 752 22.77 6.60 -15.95
CA VAL A 752 22.43 5.21 -16.29
C VAL A 752 20.93 5.07 -16.51
N LEU A 753 20.56 4.19 -17.42
CA LEU A 753 19.17 3.85 -17.61
C LEU A 753 18.66 3.01 -16.42
N ARG A 754 17.46 3.34 -15.96
CA ARG A 754 16.83 2.67 -14.82
C ARG A 754 15.32 2.56 -15.00
N PHE A 755 14.75 1.52 -14.42
CA PHE A 755 13.32 1.23 -14.48
C PHE A 755 12.79 0.95 -13.09
N LYS A 756 11.56 1.40 -12.81
CA LYS A 756 10.87 1.06 -11.56
C LYS A 756 10.43 -0.39 -11.64
N TYR A 757 10.86 -1.19 -10.69
CA TYR A 757 10.45 -2.58 -10.58
C TYR A 757 9.09 -2.66 -9.88
N ASN A 758 8.14 -3.38 -10.46
CA ASN A 758 6.87 -3.72 -9.83
C ASN A 758 6.61 -5.22 -9.95
N GLU A 759 6.20 -5.83 -8.85
CA GLU A 759 5.65 -7.19 -8.83
C GLU A 759 4.13 -7.11 -8.95
N PRO A 760 3.48 -7.93 -9.80
CA PRO A 760 2.03 -7.88 -9.98
C PRO A 760 1.29 -8.21 -8.68
N SER A 761 0.31 -7.39 -8.33
CA SER A 761 -0.54 -7.58 -7.15
C SER A 761 -1.92 -6.94 -7.36
N GLU A 762 -2.93 -7.39 -6.59
CA GLU A 762 -4.26 -6.76 -6.59
C GLU A 762 -4.17 -5.28 -6.18
N TYR A 763 -3.24 -4.94 -5.27
CA TYR A 763 -3.02 -3.58 -4.81
C TYR A 763 -2.47 -2.67 -5.92
N LEU A 764 -1.40 -3.06 -6.61
CA LEU A 764 -0.83 -2.24 -7.69
C LEU A 764 -1.78 -2.13 -8.88
N GLU A 765 -2.49 -3.19 -9.24
CA GLU A 765 -3.48 -3.15 -10.32
C GLU A 765 -4.64 -2.22 -9.95
N TYR A 766 -5.11 -2.23 -8.69
CA TYR A 766 -6.15 -1.31 -8.22
C TYR A 766 -5.71 0.16 -8.36
N TRP A 767 -4.45 0.48 -8.06
CA TRP A 767 -3.90 1.84 -8.15
C TRP A 767 -3.27 2.20 -9.50
N LYS A 768 -3.43 1.35 -10.53
CA LYS A 768 -2.84 1.57 -11.85
C LYS A 768 -3.34 2.86 -12.51
N ASP A 769 -2.44 3.60 -13.14
CA ASP A 769 -2.71 4.92 -13.75
C ASP A 769 -3.28 5.99 -12.79
N TYR A 770 -3.25 5.75 -11.48
CA TYR A 770 -3.53 6.79 -10.50
C TYR A 770 -2.30 7.70 -10.30
N PRO A 771 -2.47 9.03 -10.21
CA PRO A 771 -3.72 9.77 -10.38
C PRO A 771 -4.09 9.99 -11.86
N LEU A 772 -5.39 9.98 -12.17
CA LEU A 772 -5.89 10.37 -13.49
C LEU A 772 -5.80 11.90 -13.66
N LYS A 773 -5.21 12.38 -14.74
CA LYS A 773 -5.21 13.80 -15.13
C LYS A 773 -6.02 14.00 -16.41
N LYS A 774 -6.83 15.06 -16.46
CA LYS A 774 -7.51 15.45 -17.71
C LYS A 774 -6.51 16.14 -18.64
N GLY A 775 -6.60 15.85 -19.94
CA GLY A 775 -5.89 16.65 -20.95
C GLY A 775 -6.33 18.12 -20.86
N LYS A 776 -5.44 19.06 -21.19
CA LYS A 776 -5.79 20.49 -21.24
C LYS A 776 -6.97 20.67 -22.19
N SER A 777 -8.06 21.28 -21.72
CA SER A 777 -9.15 21.66 -22.61
C SER A 777 -8.65 22.78 -23.53
N VAL A 778 -9.17 22.88 -24.75
CA VAL A 778 -8.80 23.93 -25.72
C VAL A 778 -9.09 25.34 -25.15
N ILE A 779 -9.94 25.44 -24.14
CA ILE A 779 -10.36 26.69 -23.49
C ILE A 779 -9.29 27.21 -22.51
N ASP A 780 -8.43 26.33 -21.96
CA ASP A 780 -7.35 26.72 -21.03
C ASP A 780 -6.11 27.28 -21.75
N LYS A 781 -6.15 27.47 -23.07
CA LYS A 781 -5.06 28.07 -23.86
C LYS A 781 -5.17 29.59 -24.02
N ILE A 782 -6.21 30.22 -23.45
CA ILE A 782 -6.48 31.67 -23.60
C ILE A 782 -6.31 32.45 -22.28
N SER A 783 -5.97 31.79 -21.17
CA SER A 783 -5.66 32.46 -19.89
C SER A 783 -4.18 32.61 -19.64
#